data_AF-A0A1Q6KCM4-F1
#
_entry.id   AF-A0A1Q6KCM4-F1
#
_cell.length_a   1.000
_cell.length_b   1.000
_cell.length_c   1.000
_cell.angle_alpha   90.00
_cell.angle_beta   90.00
_cell.angle_gamma   90.00
#
_symmetry.space_group_name_H-M   'P 1'
#
loop_
_entity.id
_entity.type
_entity.pdbx_description
1 polymer ?
#
loop_
_entity_poly.entity_id
_entity_poly.type
_entity_poly.pdbx_seq_one_letter_code
_entity_poly.pdbx_strand_id
1 'polypeptide(L)'
;MDGSTASPITFANNIFGAGKGSTYETTDKKGADKSTVKIKDLGTSANAHKMISIQRTGKVSVQNSYLELTGAQDANNYYKRASYTLNRVTNGLTLLDNSTLYTQRAFNMVGGFESFKTNSDNTTEKQTVEISGNTVTRNVDNRIYTLEGINLIFAKEEGELSDRSNEDIWGDVNGMAFFGMYRPSRQTGRKEYDIYAPNYSGGAVKAFFANGTYIEGRHKANHDIATDGFYTNVADYSDESNIIVTPQVIDVTDYGTYYDWIIGEDVVNYNTSLIASTYSTWSMAELLLDYKYQQGATYTVNRVSSNALDTDINLINPLEVPTYSANSNNTFGLTMETDKSGWLKGGVTNIYTDGNGSFDGDSAYGTDNSNTPGTIIFKLFNSINVTENRDLGNVNIVLTGKTRTGEDASQGNTFKIVIAVNLQSVHEEDKEQYTPRFTDSTNTQLNYTTDSSVDITYVLYKQGLTESIYTSGDYRVLSSTVQLPAGTRITMRDYGQGDNVNKVYYYQVASNASYDSTEIVDGTTRYLYKLSNFIDMGGSLDSGSGTVAKYSDDNSSYYHSSGVDGNGYALEKYDISINLMDSGIDANQLAQETYLELRSSSGVLKYDNGDKDLTYNLYNQNAVMTQSISNEGQSYSVFENFATLLEQSVDGANIRDTKYYDKSVGLAIEIVNEVGERVKAPDVQNLKLTNTNDSTQVYTAGDDGVIRVPLSDGLATIKNSYTLSLSQYSVPAGTYIVKSYVFASDDGLHYGNETTVEKEFYITFINRLLGLAGVESTNNSRIISNGLNLDGNNGLDLTVKVGSPTDDTNIRVELYKRNPTYTVTEDESGNRQETYNGTQYTKVDLSQYLEGTWETPESQGLVTPDGCTEYMVMPKETYDTVVDLKTVAFAKAIRDGISTGEYKLVFKAYYDNTLIQTVRKTFIVTQ
;
A
#
# COMPACT_ATOMS: atom_id res chain seq x y z
N MET A 1 -35.37 35.39 11.75
CA MET A 1 -36.06 34.40 12.60
C MET A 1 -35.61 34.63 14.02
N ASP A 2 -36.55 34.60 14.96
CA ASP A 2 -36.31 34.84 16.39
C ASP A 2 -36.94 33.67 17.17
N GLY A 3 -36.16 33.01 18.02
CA GLY A 3 -36.59 31.91 18.89
C GLY A 3 -37.26 32.35 20.19
N SER A 4 -37.53 33.66 20.35
CA SER A 4 -38.17 34.19 21.56
C SER A 4 -39.54 33.56 21.84
N THR A 5 -39.92 33.57 23.12
CA THR A 5 -41.18 33.00 23.64
C THR A 5 -42.45 33.62 23.05
N ALA A 6 -42.32 34.68 22.24
CA ALA A 6 -43.42 35.38 21.58
C ALA A 6 -43.90 34.72 20.27
N SER A 7 -43.09 33.86 19.62
CA SER A 7 -43.53 33.08 18.45
C SER A 7 -42.54 31.93 18.13
N PRO A 8 -42.79 30.69 18.61
CA PRO A 8 -41.90 29.56 18.33
C PRO A 8 -42.14 29.07 16.90
N ILE A 9 -41.33 29.54 15.95
CA ILE A 9 -41.30 28.96 14.61
C ILE A 9 -40.22 27.89 14.56
N THR A 10 -40.63 26.63 14.39
CA THR A 10 -39.71 25.50 14.24
C THR A 10 -39.37 25.31 12.76
N PHE A 11 -38.12 25.62 12.38
CA PHE A 11 -37.59 25.36 11.03
C PHE A 11 -36.45 24.35 11.10
N ALA A 12 -36.57 23.24 10.37
CA ALA A 12 -35.52 22.20 10.29
C ALA A 12 -34.91 22.04 8.89
N ASN A 13 -35.53 22.61 7.85
CA ASN A 13 -35.15 22.43 6.45
C ASN A 13 -34.19 23.53 5.93
N ASN A 14 -33.91 23.52 4.63
CA ASN A 14 -33.11 24.54 3.94
C ASN A 14 -33.74 25.94 4.04
N ILE A 15 -32.92 26.97 4.24
CA ILE A 15 -33.33 28.38 4.10
C ILE A 15 -32.75 28.92 2.80
N PHE A 16 -33.62 29.34 1.89
CA PHE A 16 -33.22 30.01 0.66
C PHE A 16 -33.41 31.52 0.79
N GLY A 17 -32.37 32.29 0.49
CA GLY A 17 -32.50 33.72 0.22
C GLY A 17 -33.17 33.99 -1.12
N ALA A 18 -33.35 35.27 -1.44
CA ALA A 18 -34.01 35.69 -2.68
C ALA A 18 -33.07 35.75 -3.92
N GLY A 19 -31.98 34.95 -3.93
CA GLY A 19 -30.99 34.90 -5.02
C GLY A 19 -31.52 34.40 -6.38
N LYS A 20 -30.63 34.10 -7.34
CA LYS A 20 -30.85 33.87 -8.80
C LYS A 20 -32.00 32.95 -9.28
N GLY A 21 -32.77 32.31 -8.38
CA GLY A 21 -34.01 31.59 -8.70
C GLY A 21 -35.30 32.29 -8.26
N SER A 22 -35.22 33.48 -7.67
CA SER A 22 -36.38 34.26 -7.23
C SER A 22 -36.80 35.29 -8.29
N THR A 23 -38.10 35.65 -8.31
CA THR A 23 -38.65 36.70 -9.17
C THR A 23 -38.49 38.12 -8.58
N TYR A 24 -37.74 38.28 -7.48
CA TYR A 24 -37.54 39.56 -6.81
C TYR A 24 -36.14 40.12 -7.11
N GLU A 25 -36.04 41.40 -7.49
CA GLU A 25 -34.74 42.08 -7.62
C GLU A 25 -34.11 42.26 -6.23
N THR A 26 -33.07 41.47 -5.91
CA THR A 26 -32.28 41.63 -4.68
C THR A 26 -30.98 42.40 -4.91
N THR A 27 -30.63 42.69 -6.15
CA THR A 27 -29.43 43.45 -6.52
C THR A 27 -29.71 44.94 -6.57
N ASP A 28 -28.79 45.76 -6.05
CA ASP A 28 -28.89 47.20 -6.25
C ASP A 28 -28.46 47.63 -7.67
N LYS A 29 -28.57 48.93 -7.97
CA LYS A 29 -28.17 49.50 -9.28
C LYS A 29 -26.69 49.29 -9.64
N LYS A 30 -25.87 48.75 -8.73
CA LYS A 30 -24.46 48.40 -8.90
C LYS A 30 -24.21 46.88 -8.87
N GLY A 31 -25.25 46.06 -8.74
CA GLY A 31 -25.18 44.59 -8.80
C GLY A 31 -24.97 43.86 -7.47
N ALA A 32 -24.98 44.54 -6.33
CA ALA A 32 -24.73 43.92 -5.02
C ALA A 32 -25.97 43.22 -4.43
N ASP A 33 -25.88 41.93 -4.07
CA ASP A 33 -26.98 41.15 -3.49
C ASP A 33 -27.31 41.61 -2.06
N LYS A 34 -28.54 42.09 -1.85
CA LYS A 34 -29.06 42.57 -0.57
C LYS A 34 -29.92 41.55 0.17
N SER A 35 -30.02 40.31 -0.32
CA SER A 35 -30.71 39.24 0.41
C SER A 35 -29.99 39.02 1.75
N THR A 36 -30.74 39.00 2.86
CA THR A 36 -30.15 38.75 4.19
C THR A 36 -30.96 37.72 4.95
N VAL A 37 -30.27 36.77 5.59
CA VAL A 37 -30.83 35.81 6.53
C VAL A 37 -30.28 36.16 7.91
N LYS A 38 -31.17 36.53 8.83
CA LYS A 38 -30.83 36.81 10.24
C LYS A 38 -31.46 35.78 11.16
N ILE A 39 -30.63 35.12 11.96
CA ILE A 39 -31.00 34.12 12.96
C ILE A 39 -30.61 34.67 14.32
N LYS A 40 -31.57 34.72 15.24
CA LYS A 40 -31.37 35.28 16.57
C LYS A 40 -32.00 34.39 17.64
N ASP A 41 -31.33 34.28 18.78
CA ASP A 41 -31.83 33.66 20.01
C ASP A 41 -32.33 32.21 19.79
N LEU A 42 -31.60 31.43 18.98
CA LEU A 42 -32.00 30.09 18.57
C LEU A 42 -31.03 29.01 19.07
N GLY A 43 -31.55 27.98 19.74
CA GLY A 43 -30.76 26.89 20.31
C GLY A 43 -30.01 27.26 21.59
N THR A 44 -29.32 26.29 22.18
CA THR A 44 -28.49 26.43 23.39
C THR A 44 -27.21 25.61 23.28
N SER A 45 -26.25 25.83 24.18
CA SER A 45 -25.00 25.03 24.22
C SER A 45 -25.23 23.54 24.45
N ALA A 46 -26.29 23.17 25.17
CA ALA A 46 -26.67 21.76 25.37
C ALA A 46 -27.41 21.17 24.16
N ASN A 47 -28.24 21.99 23.50
CA ASN A 47 -29.08 21.60 22.39
C ASN A 47 -29.02 22.67 21.29
N ALA A 48 -28.06 22.53 20.39
CA ALA A 48 -27.97 23.38 19.21
C ALA A 48 -29.19 23.14 18.31
N HIS A 49 -29.70 24.20 17.70
CA HIS A 49 -30.82 24.11 16.76
C HIS A 49 -30.32 23.58 15.42
N LYS A 50 -30.76 22.39 15.02
CA LYS A 50 -30.33 21.71 13.80
C LYS A 50 -31.17 22.13 12.59
N MET A 51 -30.52 22.51 11.50
CA MET A 51 -31.15 22.76 10.19
C MET A 51 -30.33 22.12 9.07
N ILE A 52 -30.88 22.03 7.87
CA ILE A 52 -30.16 21.44 6.73
C ILE A 52 -29.07 22.38 6.21
N SER A 53 -29.43 23.50 5.56
CA SER A 53 -28.44 24.44 5.02
C SER A 53 -29.04 25.85 4.84
N ILE A 54 -28.18 26.84 4.63
CA ILE A 54 -28.59 28.21 4.24
C ILE A 54 -27.98 28.53 2.88
N GLN A 55 -28.82 28.89 1.92
CA GLN A 55 -28.41 28.98 0.52
C GLN A 55 -28.88 30.26 -0.19
N ARG A 56 -28.13 30.67 -1.22
CA ARG A 56 -28.52 31.69 -2.22
C ARG A 56 -28.97 33.02 -1.60
N THR A 57 -28.11 33.61 -0.77
CA THR A 57 -28.39 34.89 -0.10
C THR A 57 -27.16 35.80 -0.13
N GLY A 58 -27.35 37.09 0.09
CA GLY A 58 -26.25 38.03 0.22
C GLY A 58 -25.50 37.82 1.53
N LYS A 59 -26.15 38.03 2.68
CA LYS A 59 -25.52 37.92 4.01
C LYS A 59 -26.24 36.92 4.90
N VAL A 60 -25.49 36.17 5.70
CA VAL A 60 -26.01 35.40 6.84
C VAL A 60 -25.50 36.01 8.13
N SER A 61 -26.39 36.27 9.09
CA SER A 61 -26.02 36.73 10.44
C SER A 61 -26.66 35.84 11.49
N VAL A 62 -25.83 35.26 12.36
CA VAL A 62 -26.25 34.44 13.50
C VAL A 62 -25.91 35.21 14.78
N GLN A 63 -26.91 35.50 15.60
CA GLN A 63 -26.78 36.32 16.80
C GLN A 63 -27.30 35.57 18.03
N ASN A 64 -26.49 35.51 19.11
CA ASN A 64 -26.81 34.83 20.36
C ASN A 64 -27.50 33.46 20.15
N SER A 65 -26.96 32.64 19.25
CA SER A 65 -27.58 31.38 18.83
C SER A 65 -26.56 30.23 18.78
N TYR A 66 -27.05 29.01 19.02
CA TYR A 66 -26.32 27.76 18.80
C TYR A 66 -26.97 27.03 17.65
N LEU A 67 -26.32 27.03 16.49
CA LEU A 67 -26.88 26.50 15.25
C LEU A 67 -26.02 25.36 14.71
N GLU A 68 -26.66 24.28 14.28
CA GLU A 68 -25.99 23.17 13.59
C GLU A 68 -26.57 23.00 12.19
N LEU A 69 -25.69 22.91 11.19
CA LEU A 69 -26.08 22.77 9.79
C LEU A 69 -25.46 21.50 9.18
N THR A 70 -26.30 20.66 8.58
CA THR A 70 -25.89 19.35 8.02
C THR A 70 -25.37 19.40 6.59
N GLY A 71 -25.82 20.40 5.82
CA GLY A 71 -25.52 20.57 4.41
C GLY A 71 -26.56 19.99 3.46
N ALA A 72 -26.60 20.53 2.23
CA ALA A 72 -27.43 20.04 1.13
C ALA A 72 -26.77 20.24 -0.23
N GLN A 73 -27.14 19.40 -1.19
CA GLN A 73 -26.81 19.58 -2.61
C GLN A 73 -27.64 20.72 -3.23
N ASP A 74 -27.07 21.37 -4.24
CA ASP A 74 -27.78 22.37 -5.05
C ASP A 74 -27.45 22.16 -6.54
N ALA A 75 -28.47 21.92 -7.35
CA ALA A 75 -28.33 21.70 -8.78
C ALA A 75 -27.73 22.90 -9.56
N ASN A 76 -27.71 24.09 -8.96
CA ASN A 76 -27.11 25.30 -9.55
C ASN A 76 -25.61 25.43 -9.27
N ASN A 77 -25.04 24.56 -8.44
CA ASN A 77 -23.62 24.54 -8.14
C ASN A 77 -22.80 24.02 -9.33
N TYR A 78 -21.53 24.41 -9.37
CA TYR A 78 -20.53 23.81 -10.25
C TYR A 78 -20.37 22.33 -9.88
N TYR A 79 -20.22 22.02 -8.59
CA TYR A 79 -20.20 20.66 -8.05
C TYR A 79 -21.59 20.23 -7.56
N LYS A 80 -22.45 19.81 -8.49
CA LYS A 80 -23.88 19.52 -8.22
C LYS A 80 -24.15 18.39 -7.22
N ARG A 81 -23.23 17.43 -7.09
CA ARG A 81 -23.35 16.27 -6.20
C ARG A 81 -22.71 16.47 -4.81
N ALA A 82 -22.09 17.62 -4.59
CA ALA A 82 -21.50 17.95 -3.29
C ALA A 82 -22.52 18.67 -2.40
N SER A 83 -22.57 18.27 -1.13
CA SER A 83 -23.40 18.91 -0.11
C SER A 83 -22.63 20.03 0.59
N TYR A 84 -23.25 21.19 0.78
CA TYR A 84 -22.64 22.33 1.48
C TYR A 84 -23.53 22.87 2.59
N THR A 85 -22.89 23.27 3.70
CA THR A 85 -23.54 23.83 4.88
C THR A 85 -24.08 25.25 4.60
N LEU A 86 -23.21 26.10 4.05
CA LEU A 86 -23.53 27.41 3.53
C LEU A 86 -23.21 27.40 2.04
N ASN A 87 -24.16 27.82 1.23
CA ASN A 87 -24.03 27.75 -0.22
C ASN A 87 -24.41 29.07 -0.88
N ARG A 88 -23.47 29.70 -1.60
CA ARG A 88 -23.68 30.97 -2.32
C ARG A 88 -24.16 32.08 -1.40
N VAL A 89 -23.30 32.45 -0.45
CA VAL A 89 -23.49 33.55 0.50
C VAL A 89 -22.54 34.70 0.14
N THR A 90 -22.96 35.58 -0.78
CA THR A 90 -22.03 36.47 -1.52
C THR A 90 -21.31 37.50 -0.65
N ASN A 91 -21.94 37.99 0.41
CA ASN A 91 -21.41 39.00 1.34
C ASN A 91 -20.89 38.36 2.64
N GLY A 92 -20.89 37.04 2.72
CA GLY A 92 -20.30 36.28 3.83
C GLY A 92 -21.19 36.04 5.05
N LEU A 93 -20.55 35.50 6.08
CA LEU A 93 -21.13 35.10 7.37
C LEU A 93 -20.76 36.11 8.47
N THR A 94 -21.70 36.44 9.35
CA THR A 94 -21.45 37.18 10.59
C THR A 94 -21.92 36.36 11.80
N LEU A 95 -21.06 36.20 12.80
CA LEU A 95 -21.42 35.75 14.14
C LEU A 95 -21.46 36.94 15.10
N LEU A 96 -22.53 37.04 15.89
CA LEU A 96 -22.80 38.12 16.82
C LEU A 96 -23.11 37.57 18.23
N ASP A 97 -22.61 38.23 19.26
CA ASP A 97 -23.05 38.07 20.66
C ASP A 97 -23.11 36.62 21.17
N ASN A 98 -21.96 35.96 21.35
CA ASN A 98 -21.85 34.59 21.88
C ASN A 98 -22.50 33.51 21.00
N SER A 99 -22.42 33.67 19.68
CA SER A 99 -22.98 32.69 18.75
C SER A 99 -22.03 31.52 18.51
N THR A 100 -22.60 30.31 18.42
CA THR A 100 -21.86 29.11 18.02
C THR A 100 -22.48 28.51 16.76
N LEU A 101 -21.65 28.32 15.73
CA LEU A 101 -22.03 27.62 14.50
C LEU A 101 -21.32 26.27 14.42
N TYR A 102 -22.08 25.19 14.32
CA TYR A 102 -21.61 23.84 14.02
C TYR A 102 -21.86 23.52 12.55
N THR A 103 -20.85 23.05 11.84
CA THR A 103 -20.95 22.67 10.43
C THR A 103 -20.59 21.20 10.26
N GLN A 104 -21.38 20.48 9.46
CA GLN A 104 -21.07 19.09 9.10
C GLN A 104 -20.45 18.96 7.70
N ARG A 105 -20.56 20.03 6.89
CA ARG A 105 -20.02 20.12 5.53
C ARG A 105 -19.31 21.44 5.29
N ALA A 106 -18.51 21.46 4.23
CA ALA A 106 -17.78 22.63 3.77
C ALA A 106 -18.72 23.78 3.34
N PHE A 107 -18.10 24.93 3.05
CA PHE A 107 -18.74 26.09 2.46
C PHE A 107 -18.56 26.11 0.95
N ASN A 108 -19.54 26.67 0.25
CA ASN A 108 -19.43 26.99 -1.17
C ASN A 108 -19.76 28.47 -1.38
N MET A 109 -18.80 29.22 -1.95
CA MET A 109 -18.97 30.62 -2.32
C MET A 109 -19.51 31.50 -1.18
N VAL A 110 -18.82 31.50 -0.03
CA VAL A 110 -19.10 32.35 1.13
C VAL A 110 -18.10 33.50 1.18
N GLY A 111 -18.53 34.72 0.85
CA GLY A 111 -17.65 35.85 0.52
C GLY A 111 -16.84 36.48 1.65
N GLY A 112 -16.85 35.92 2.87
CA GLY A 112 -16.06 36.39 4.01
C GLY A 112 -16.66 36.04 5.38
N PHE A 113 -15.95 36.42 6.44
CA PHE A 113 -16.28 36.15 7.82
C PHE A 113 -16.15 37.40 8.72
N GLU A 114 -17.12 37.58 9.61
CA GLU A 114 -17.14 38.63 10.62
C GLU A 114 -17.54 38.05 11.99
N SER A 115 -16.77 38.35 13.03
CA SER A 115 -17.08 37.96 14.41
C SER A 115 -17.14 39.19 15.31
N PHE A 116 -18.35 39.64 15.66
CA PHE A 116 -18.60 40.94 16.28
C PHE A 116 -19.41 40.83 17.59
N LYS A 117 -19.35 41.90 18.37
CA LYS A 117 -20.23 42.21 19.50
C LYS A 117 -21.19 43.33 19.10
N THR A 118 -22.45 43.21 19.47
CA THR A 118 -23.45 44.28 19.33
C THR A 118 -23.41 45.18 20.55
N ASN A 119 -23.24 46.48 20.33
CA ASN A 119 -23.27 47.52 21.36
C ASN A 119 -24.71 47.92 21.70
N SER A 120 -24.89 48.62 22.83
CA SER A 120 -26.20 49.09 23.29
C SER A 120 -26.90 50.06 22.33
N ASP A 121 -26.16 50.70 21.42
CA ASP A 121 -26.67 51.59 20.37
C ASP A 121 -26.92 50.85 19.03
N ASN A 122 -26.86 49.51 19.02
CA ASN A 122 -26.94 48.64 17.85
C ASN A 122 -25.81 48.81 16.81
N THR A 123 -24.71 49.49 17.17
CA THR A 123 -23.46 49.40 16.39
C THR A 123 -22.74 48.09 16.70
N THR A 124 -21.80 47.68 15.85
CA THR A 124 -21.00 46.47 16.05
C THR A 124 -19.53 46.80 16.21
N GLU A 125 -18.86 46.14 17.15
CA GLU A 125 -17.41 46.17 17.31
C GLU A 125 -16.80 44.76 17.13
N LYS A 126 -15.53 44.67 16.76
CA LYS A 126 -14.83 43.39 16.59
C LYS A 126 -14.84 42.57 17.89
N GLN A 127 -15.02 41.26 17.79
CA GLN A 127 -14.65 40.39 18.90
C GLN A 127 -13.13 40.48 19.11
N THR A 128 -12.72 40.65 20.35
CA THR A 128 -11.31 40.70 20.76
C THR A 128 -11.00 39.54 21.69
N VAL A 129 -9.77 39.04 21.62
CA VAL A 129 -9.28 37.92 22.43
C VAL A 129 -7.87 38.26 22.93
N GLU A 130 -7.67 38.12 24.24
CA GLU A 130 -6.37 38.24 24.90
C GLU A 130 -6.06 36.94 25.64
N ILE A 131 -4.91 36.34 25.35
CA ILE A 131 -4.49 35.06 25.94
C ILE A 131 -3.30 35.30 26.87
N SER A 132 -3.44 34.93 28.14
CA SER A 132 -2.39 35.00 29.15
C SER A 132 -2.29 33.67 29.90
N GLY A 133 -1.26 32.89 29.57
CA GLY A 133 -1.15 31.50 30.03
C GLY A 133 -2.35 30.67 29.58
N ASN A 134 -3.04 30.01 30.52
CA ASN A 134 -4.24 29.21 30.24
C ASN A 134 -5.56 30.03 30.32
N THR A 135 -5.47 31.36 30.47
CA THR A 135 -6.66 32.22 30.60
C THR A 135 -6.92 32.96 29.29
N VAL A 136 -8.16 32.90 28.83
CA VAL A 136 -8.65 33.63 27.64
C VAL A 136 -9.63 34.71 28.10
N THR A 137 -9.31 35.97 27.80
CA THR A 137 -10.19 37.13 28.03
C THR A 137 -10.78 37.59 26.70
N ARG A 138 -12.09 37.84 26.64
CA ARG A 138 -12.80 38.22 25.40
C ARG A 138 -14.01 39.10 25.69
N ASN A 139 -14.40 39.94 24.72
CA ASN A 139 -15.59 40.81 24.84
C ASN A 139 -16.91 40.10 24.49
N VAL A 140 -16.86 39.07 23.62
CA VAL A 140 -17.92 38.09 23.31
C VAL A 140 -17.28 36.74 22.96
N ASP A 141 -18.06 35.66 22.97
CA ASP A 141 -17.60 34.29 22.74
C ASP A 141 -18.23 33.66 21.48
N ASN A 142 -17.93 34.22 20.30
CA ASN A 142 -18.34 33.58 19.05
C ASN A 142 -17.42 32.42 18.68
N ARG A 143 -18.01 31.33 18.20
CA ARG A 143 -17.33 30.06 17.93
C ARG A 143 -17.80 29.41 16.63
N ILE A 144 -16.86 28.80 15.91
CA ILE A 144 -17.12 27.91 14.78
C ILE A 144 -16.57 26.54 15.14
N TYR A 145 -17.39 25.51 14.93
CA TYR A 145 -17.02 24.13 15.10
C TYR A 145 -17.31 23.34 13.82
N THR A 146 -16.37 22.51 13.39
CA THR A 146 -16.52 21.62 12.23
C THR A 146 -16.48 20.15 12.67
N LEU A 147 -17.08 19.26 11.88
CA LEU A 147 -16.73 17.84 11.97
C LEU A 147 -15.27 17.64 11.52
N GLU A 148 -14.67 16.58 12.05
CA GLU A 148 -13.30 16.17 11.74
C GLU A 148 -13.03 16.09 10.22
N GLY A 149 -11.97 16.76 9.74
CA GLY A 149 -11.58 16.74 8.33
C GLY A 149 -12.42 17.62 7.40
N ILE A 150 -13.37 18.39 7.92
CA ILE A 150 -14.19 19.32 7.12
C ILE A 150 -13.55 20.70 7.11
N ASN A 151 -13.09 21.15 5.93
CA ASN A 151 -12.46 22.46 5.75
C ASN A 151 -13.49 23.52 5.35
N LEU A 152 -13.28 24.76 5.80
CA LEU A 152 -14.16 25.90 5.49
C LEU A 152 -13.44 26.93 4.65
N ILE A 153 -13.96 27.20 3.46
CA ILE A 153 -13.34 28.12 2.51
C ILE A 153 -14.22 29.36 2.37
N PHE A 154 -13.67 30.52 2.72
CA PHE A 154 -14.29 31.81 2.45
C PHE A 154 -13.80 32.34 1.10
N ALA A 155 -14.58 32.08 0.05
CA ALA A 155 -14.34 32.54 -1.31
C ALA A 155 -15.58 33.21 -1.91
N LYS A 156 -15.37 34.18 -2.80
CA LYS A 156 -16.41 34.95 -3.50
C LYS A 156 -16.87 34.26 -4.80
N GLU A 157 -16.16 33.24 -5.24
CA GLU A 157 -16.41 32.48 -6.46
C GLU A 157 -16.47 30.96 -6.18
N GLU A 158 -16.98 30.19 -7.14
CA GLU A 158 -17.09 28.72 -7.10
C GLU A 158 -16.30 28.13 -8.29
N GLY A 159 -15.65 26.97 -8.11
CA GLY A 159 -14.96 26.23 -9.18
C GLY A 159 -13.59 25.72 -8.75
N GLU A 160 -12.75 25.36 -9.73
CA GLU A 160 -11.33 25.09 -9.47
C GLU A 160 -10.62 26.39 -9.06
N LEU A 161 -10.35 26.53 -7.76
CA LEU A 161 -9.55 27.64 -7.20
C LEU A 161 -8.04 27.45 -7.49
N SER A 162 -7.71 26.93 -8.68
CA SER A 162 -6.34 26.62 -9.11
C SER A 162 -5.54 27.88 -9.45
N ASP A 163 -6.19 28.94 -9.88
CA ASP A 163 -5.60 30.28 -9.98
C ASP A 163 -5.56 30.96 -8.61
N ARG A 164 -4.65 30.47 -7.76
CA ARG A 164 -4.38 31.03 -6.44
C ARG A 164 -3.66 32.39 -6.50
N SER A 165 -3.46 32.98 -7.69
CA SER A 165 -2.74 34.25 -7.85
C SER A 165 -3.61 35.51 -7.65
N ASN A 166 -4.94 35.37 -7.69
CA ASN A 166 -5.87 36.48 -7.53
C ASN A 166 -6.42 36.59 -6.09
N GLU A 167 -5.94 37.58 -5.34
CA GLU A 167 -6.38 37.85 -3.96
C GLU A 167 -7.87 38.23 -3.82
N ASP A 168 -8.50 38.77 -4.88
CA ASP A 168 -9.89 39.26 -4.80
C ASP A 168 -10.92 38.13 -4.77
N ILE A 169 -10.53 36.91 -5.13
CA ILE A 169 -11.36 35.70 -5.02
C ILE A 169 -11.66 35.38 -3.55
N TRP A 170 -10.72 35.67 -2.66
CA TRP A 170 -10.82 35.27 -1.25
C TRP A 170 -11.66 36.25 -0.42
N GLY A 171 -12.35 35.69 0.57
CA GLY A 171 -13.20 36.39 1.50
C GLY A 171 -12.43 37.00 2.66
N ASP A 172 -12.82 38.21 3.05
CA ASP A 172 -12.22 38.93 4.17
C ASP A 172 -12.57 38.28 5.52
N VAL A 173 -11.59 38.14 6.41
CA VAL A 173 -11.79 37.73 7.82
C VAL A 173 -11.67 38.97 8.71
N ASN A 174 -12.62 39.19 9.61
CA ASN A 174 -12.65 40.34 10.53
C ASN A 174 -13.16 39.96 11.94
N GLY A 175 -12.41 40.34 12.98
CA GLY A 175 -12.65 39.98 14.37
C GLY A 175 -12.17 38.56 14.72
N MET A 176 -11.95 38.30 16.01
CA MET A 176 -11.52 36.99 16.49
C MET A 176 -12.70 36.03 16.69
N ALA A 177 -12.51 34.73 16.45
CA ALA A 177 -13.47 33.69 16.84
C ALA A 177 -12.75 32.41 17.30
N PHE A 178 -13.41 31.60 18.14
CA PHE A 178 -12.87 30.28 18.46
C PHE A 178 -13.10 29.32 17.29
N PHE A 179 -12.08 28.55 16.91
CA PHE A 179 -12.19 27.48 15.91
C PHE A 179 -11.81 26.13 16.52
N GLY A 180 -12.66 25.12 16.36
CA GLY A 180 -12.44 23.79 16.93
C GLY A 180 -13.16 22.68 16.17
N MET A 181 -12.85 21.43 16.52
CA MET A 181 -13.54 20.26 15.99
C MET A 181 -14.55 19.69 17.00
N TYR A 182 -15.56 18.98 16.50
CA TYR A 182 -16.47 18.19 17.31
C TYR A 182 -16.84 16.88 16.60
N ARG A 183 -17.39 15.93 17.36
CA ARG A 183 -18.09 14.76 16.82
C ARG A 183 -19.40 14.50 17.56
N PRO A 184 -20.44 13.97 16.91
CA PRO A 184 -21.58 13.41 17.61
C PRO A 184 -21.25 12.02 18.15
N SER A 185 -21.49 11.79 19.43
CA SER A 185 -21.43 10.47 20.06
C SER A 185 -22.40 9.53 19.36
N ARG A 186 -21.93 8.42 18.80
CA ARG A 186 -22.82 7.44 18.14
C ARG A 186 -23.80 6.78 19.11
N GLN A 187 -23.48 6.74 20.41
CA GLN A 187 -24.34 6.15 21.44
C GLN A 187 -25.40 7.13 21.96
N THR A 188 -25.05 8.40 22.15
CA THR A 188 -25.92 9.37 22.85
C THR A 188 -26.38 10.53 21.98
N GLY A 189 -25.83 10.69 20.77
CA GLY A 189 -26.04 11.83 19.89
C GLY A 189 -25.46 13.16 20.41
N ARG A 190 -24.84 13.17 21.60
CA ARG A 190 -24.25 14.38 22.20
C ARG A 190 -22.95 14.75 21.52
N LYS A 191 -22.66 16.04 21.44
CA LYS A 191 -21.41 16.54 20.87
C LYS A 191 -20.25 16.33 21.85
N GLU A 192 -19.15 15.80 21.34
CA GLU A 192 -17.88 15.60 22.03
C GLU A 192 -16.79 16.42 21.33
N TYR A 193 -15.87 16.99 22.11
CA TYR A 193 -14.96 18.03 21.64
C TYR A 193 -13.49 17.80 22.00
N ASP A 194 -13.22 16.86 22.92
CA ASP A 194 -11.90 16.69 23.53
C ASP A 194 -11.28 18.05 23.96
N ILE A 195 -10.12 18.43 23.43
CA ILE A 195 -9.43 19.68 23.76
C ILE A 195 -10.18 20.93 23.31
N TYR A 196 -11.11 20.82 22.36
CA TYR A 196 -11.89 21.96 21.85
C TYR A 196 -13.15 22.27 22.67
N ALA A 197 -13.33 21.61 23.82
CA ALA A 197 -14.52 21.77 24.65
C ALA A 197 -14.76 23.24 25.03
N PRO A 198 -16.02 23.74 24.98
CA PRO A 198 -16.31 25.14 25.24
C PRO A 198 -15.81 25.69 26.59
N ASN A 199 -15.81 24.82 27.60
CA ASN A 199 -15.30 25.04 28.94
C ASN A 199 -14.31 23.93 29.31
N TYR A 200 -13.24 23.76 28.51
CA TYR A 200 -12.26 22.71 28.76
C TYR A 200 -11.72 22.76 30.19
N SER A 201 -11.84 21.65 30.92
CA SER A 201 -11.45 21.54 32.33
C SER A 201 -10.82 20.17 32.68
N GLY A 202 -10.39 19.38 31.69
CA GLY A 202 -10.08 17.96 31.83
C GLY A 202 -8.75 17.52 31.22
N GLY A 203 -8.55 16.20 31.09
CA GLY A 203 -7.37 15.57 30.47
C GLY A 203 -7.65 15.19 29.02
N ALA A 204 -6.81 15.68 28.10
CA ALA A 204 -6.92 15.41 26.68
C ALA A 204 -6.73 13.92 26.37
N VAL A 205 -7.37 13.45 25.30
CA VAL A 205 -7.16 12.08 24.81
C VAL A 205 -6.33 12.13 23.54
N LYS A 206 -5.12 11.57 23.57
CA LYS A 206 -4.26 11.48 22.39
C LYS A 206 -5.01 10.81 21.23
N ALA A 207 -4.91 11.39 20.05
CA ALA A 207 -5.58 10.93 18.83
C ALA A 207 -7.12 10.84 18.97
N PHE A 208 -7.77 11.79 19.67
CA PHE A 208 -9.23 11.85 19.67
C PHE A 208 -9.80 12.14 18.27
N PHE A 209 -9.23 13.13 17.58
CA PHE A 209 -9.44 13.41 16.16
C PHE A 209 -8.27 12.83 15.34
N ALA A 210 -8.58 12.26 14.17
CA ALA A 210 -7.62 11.59 13.28
C ALA A 210 -7.11 12.51 12.16
N ASN A 211 -7.90 13.51 11.79
CA ASN A 211 -7.54 14.56 10.83
C ASN A 211 -7.60 15.95 11.46
N GLY A 212 -6.76 16.86 10.96
CA GLY A 212 -6.93 18.29 11.14
C GLY A 212 -8.02 18.87 10.25
N THR A 213 -8.24 20.17 10.41
CA THR A 213 -9.15 20.97 9.58
C THR A 213 -8.57 22.36 9.44
N TYR A 214 -8.94 23.08 8.38
CA TYR A 214 -8.51 24.45 8.17
C TYR A 214 -9.64 25.38 7.74
N ILE A 215 -9.39 26.66 7.97
CA ILE A 215 -10.16 27.77 7.39
C ILE A 215 -9.26 28.51 6.40
N GLU A 216 -9.77 28.75 5.18
CA GLU A 216 -9.14 29.58 4.15
C GLU A 216 -9.80 30.97 4.10
N GLY A 217 -9.00 32.03 4.00
CA GLY A 217 -9.47 33.41 3.84
C GLY A 217 -8.41 34.36 3.28
N ARG A 218 -8.80 35.57 2.87
CA ARG A 218 -7.94 36.51 2.12
C ARG A 218 -6.70 36.95 2.90
N HIS A 219 -5.54 36.98 2.22
CA HIS A 219 -4.35 37.70 2.68
C HIS A 219 -4.58 39.19 2.46
N LYS A 220 -4.55 39.99 3.52
CA LYS A 220 -4.64 41.46 3.43
C LYS A 220 -3.30 42.10 3.74
N ALA A 221 -2.99 43.19 3.05
CA ALA A 221 -1.86 44.02 3.44
C ALA A 221 -2.03 44.53 4.89
N ASN A 222 -1.05 44.25 5.75
CA ASN A 222 -1.08 44.56 7.19
C ASN A 222 -2.18 43.83 7.98
N HIS A 223 -2.53 42.59 7.59
CA HIS A 223 -3.43 41.76 8.38
C HIS A 223 -2.80 41.43 9.73
N ASP A 224 -3.51 41.74 10.83
CA ASP A 224 -3.11 41.35 12.19
C ASP A 224 -3.89 40.12 12.63
N ILE A 225 -3.25 38.95 12.58
CA ILE A 225 -3.86 37.65 12.92
C ILE A 225 -4.27 37.53 14.41
N ALA A 226 -3.75 38.40 15.28
CA ALA A 226 -4.16 38.46 16.68
C ALA A 226 -5.46 39.27 16.89
N THR A 227 -5.87 40.06 15.89
CA THR A 227 -7.08 40.90 15.92
C THR A 227 -8.17 40.38 14.97
N ASP A 228 -7.77 39.86 13.81
CA ASP A 228 -8.64 39.37 12.74
C ASP A 228 -8.26 37.92 12.41
N GLY A 229 -8.95 36.94 12.99
CA GLY A 229 -8.53 35.55 12.83
C GLY A 229 -9.21 34.59 13.78
N PHE A 230 -8.52 33.49 14.08
CA PHE A 230 -9.06 32.42 14.90
C PHE A 230 -8.10 32.05 16.02
N TYR A 231 -8.66 31.57 17.13
CA TYR A 231 -7.90 30.99 18.24
C TYR A 231 -8.48 29.62 18.59
N THR A 232 -7.67 28.76 19.19
CA THR A 232 -8.05 27.39 19.53
C THR A 232 -7.37 26.92 20.80
N ASN A 233 -7.62 25.68 21.20
CA ASN A 233 -6.83 24.96 22.19
C ASN A 233 -5.91 23.97 21.48
N VAL A 234 -4.64 23.92 21.89
CA VAL A 234 -3.68 22.91 21.43
C VAL A 234 -3.17 22.09 22.60
N ALA A 235 -2.78 20.85 22.32
CA ALA A 235 -2.27 19.93 23.31
C ALA A 235 -0.81 19.56 23.01
N ASP A 236 0.02 19.57 24.04
CA ASP A 236 1.37 19.01 24.02
C ASP A 236 1.31 17.53 24.39
N TYR A 237 1.50 16.67 23.41
CA TYR A 237 1.48 15.21 23.55
C TYR A 237 2.89 14.61 23.75
N SER A 238 3.91 15.42 24.06
CA SER A 238 5.28 14.94 24.30
C SER A 238 5.40 14.03 25.53
N ASP A 239 4.52 14.19 26.52
CA ASP A 239 4.36 13.29 27.66
C ASP A 239 2.91 12.78 27.71
N GLU A 240 2.69 11.54 27.28
CA GLU A 240 1.37 10.90 27.25
C GLU A 240 0.75 10.74 28.64
N SER A 241 1.55 10.77 29.71
CA SER A 241 1.07 10.70 31.08
C SER A 241 0.62 12.06 31.65
N ASN A 242 0.98 13.15 30.97
CA ASN A 242 0.71 14.52 31.39
C ASN A 242 0.53 15.46 30.19
N ILE A 243 -0.59 15.31 29.48
CA ILE A 243 -0.92 16.15 28.33
C ILE A 243 -1.31 17.56 28.80
N ILE A 244 -0.56 18.57 28.38
CA ILE A 244 -0.82 19.97 28.71
C ILE A 244 -1.60 20.60 27.57
N VAL A 245 -2.75 21.22 27.88
CA VAL A 245 -3.56 21.94 26.91
C VAL A 245 -3.51 23.43 27.17
N THR A 246 -3.20 24.21 26.14
CA THR A 246 -3.09 25.67 26.20
C THR A 246 -3.92 26.33 25.09
N PRO A 247 -4.63 27.42 25.39
CA PRO A 247 -5.25 28.25 24.36
C PRO A 247 -4.19 29.04 23.58
N GLN A 248 -4.37 29.18 22.27
CA GLN A 248 -3.42 29.86 21.38
C GLN A 248 -4.16 30.55 20.23
N VAL A 249 -3.66 31.71 19.79
CA VAL A 249 -4.03 32.26 18.47
C VAL A 249 -3.46 31.31 17.42
N ILE A 250 -4.26 30.95 16.42
CA ILE A 250 -3.81 30.04 15.36
C ILE A 250 -2.86 30.81 14.45
N ASP A 251 -1.61 30.34 14.35
CA ASP A 251 -0.67 30.82 13.34
C ASP A 251 -1.19 30.49 11.93
N VAL A 252 -0.86 31.34 10.95
CA VAL A 252 -1.30 31.17 9.58
C VAL A 252 -0.19 30.63 8.69
N THR A 253 -0.54 29.70 7.80
CA THR A 253 0.28 29.45 6.61
C THR A 253 -0.05 30.51 5.56
N ASP A 254 0.93 31.32 5.19
CA ASP A 254 0.76 32.43 4.25
C ASP A 254 1.18 32.02 2.83
N TYR A 255 0.21 32.06 1.90
CA TYR A 255 0.42 31.76 0.48
C TYR A 255 0.50 33.01 -0.41
N GLY A 256 0.55 34.20 0.18
CA GLY A 256 0.66 35.49 -0.48
C GLY A 256 -0.67 36.12 -0.89
N THR A 257 -1.69 35.32 -1.21
CA THR A 257 -3.04 35.78 -1.62
C THR A 257 -4.15 35.35 -0.65
N TYR A 258 -3.90 34.31 0.14
CA TYR A 258 -4.78 33.80 1.19
C TYR A 258 -3.95 33.21 2.36
N TYR A 259 -4.63 33.03 3.49
CA TYR A 259 -4.14 32.40 4.72
C TYR A 259 -4.90 31.11 5.00
N ASP A 260 -4.18 30.13 5.56
CA ASP A 260 -4.78 28.94 6.17
C ASP A 260 -4.63 29.00 7.70
N TRP A 261 -5.76 28.99 8.42
CA TRP A 261 -5.80 28.76 9.86
C TRP A 261 -6.04 27.27 10.13
N ILE A 262 -4.98 26.54 10.47
CA ILE A 262 -4.99 25.07 10.58
C ILE A 262 -5.05 24.65 12.04
N ILE A 263 -5.88 23.65 12.35
CA ILE A 263 -5.92 22.98 13.66
C ILE A 263 -5.88 21.46 13.49
N GLY A 264 -5.26 20.76 14.44
CA GLY A 264 -5.02 19.30 14.35
C GLY A 264 -3.63 18.98 13.80
N GLU A 265 -3.35 17.70 13.53
CA GLU A 265 -2.04 17.29 12.98
C GLU A 265 -1.93 17.57 11.47
N ASP A 266 -0.77 18.01 11.01
CA ASP A 266 -0.46 18.21 9.59
C ASP A 266 -0.25 16.84 8.90
N VAL A 267 -1.04 16.56 7.86
CA VAL A 267 -1.14 15.27 7.19
C VAL A 267 -1.41 15.42 5.70
N VAL A 268 -0.87 14.51 4.90
CA VAL A 268 -1.20 14.41 3.47
C VAL A 268 -2.64 13.93 3.33
N ASN A 269 -3.50 14.72 2.70
CA ASN A 269 -4.92 14.42 2.57
C ASN A 269 -5.26 13.92 1.16
N TYR A 270 -5.86 12.74 1.08
CA TYR A 270 -6.55 12.22 -0.10
C TYR A 270 -8.05 12.24 0.11
N ASN A 271 -8.81 12.33 -0.97
CA ASN A 271 -10.25 12.12 -0.92
C ASN A 271 -10.72 11.20 -2.05
N THR A 272 -11.79 10.46 -1.77
CA THR A 272 -12.52 9.68 -2.77
C THR A 272 -14.00 9.66 -2.41
N SER A 273 -14.86 9.20 -3.32
CA SER A 273 -16.31 9.18 -3.12
C SER A 273 -16.93 7.88 -3.64
N LEU A 274 -17.87 7.32 -2.89
CA LEU A 274 -18.61 6.10 -3.21
C LEU A 274 -20.11 6.36 -3.16
N ILE A 275 -20.86 5.72 -4.06
CA ILE A 275 -22.29 5.92 -4.22
C ILE A 275 -23.00 4.56 -4.21
N ALA A 276 -23.73 4.26 -3.14
CA ALA A 276 -24.67 3.15 -3.10
C ALA A 276 -25.85 3.41 -4.04
N SER A 277 -26.29 2.40 -4.79
CA SER A 277 -27.37 2.55 -5.78
C SER A 277 -28.15 1.25 -5.99
N THR A 278 -29.29 1.34 -6.70
CA THR A 278 -30.16 0.20 -6.98
C THR A 278 -29.62 -0.76 -8.06
N TYR A 279 -28.62 -0.35 -8.84
CA TYR A 279 -28.07 -1.15 -9.94
C TYR A 279 -27.03 -2.19 -9.53
N SER A 280 -26.46 -2.08 -8.33
CA SER A 280 -25.35 -2.93 -7.92
C SER A 280 -25.34 -3.13 -6.41
N THR A 281 -24.89 -4.31 -5.97
CA THR A 281 -24.71 -4.61 -4.55
C THR A 281 -23.46 -3.98 -3.94
N TRP A 282 -22.68 -3.25 -4.75
CA TRP A 282 -21.56 -2.45 -4.26
C TRP A 282 -21.18 -1.36 -5.28
N SER A 283 -20.44 -0.34 -4.85
CA SER A 283 -19.79 0.65 -5.73
C SER A 283 -18.29 0.66 -5.50
N MET A 284 -17.53 1.18 -6.46
CA MET A 284 -16.06 1.20 -6.40
C MET A 284 -15.52 2.60 -6.62
N ALA A 285 -14.39 2.90 -6.01
CA ALA A 285 -13.56 4.04 -6.37
C ALA A 285 -12.08 3.67 -6.27
N GLU A 286 -11.32 4.07 -7.28
CA GLU A 286 -9.87 3.89 -7.35
C GLU A 286 -9.17 5.16 -6.86
N LEU A 287 -8.14 4.99 -6.03
CA LEU A 287 -7.34 6.08 -5.47
C LEU A 287 -5.86 5.77 -5.63
N LEU A 288 -5.16 6.59 -6.42
CA LEU A 288 -3.72 6.46 -6.63
C LEU A 288 -2.95 7.19 -5.51
N LEU A 289 -2.02 6.50 -4.84
CA LEU A 289 -1.17 7.08 -3.79
C LEU A 289 0.14 7.69 -4.35
N ASP A 290 0.03 8.77 -5.10
CA ASP A 290 1.13 9.38 -5.87
C ASP A 290 1.98 10.44 -5.14
N TYR A 291 1.50 10.99 -4.02
CA TYR A 291 2.11 12.14 -3.36
C TYR A 291 3.46 11.76 -2.78
N LYS A 292 4.52 12.29 -3.41
CA LYS A 292 5.92 11.97 -3.11
C LYS A 292 6.17 10.46 -3.03
N TYR A 293 5.47 9.68 -3.86
CA TYR A 293 5.56 8.23 -3.90
C TYR A 293 7.02 7.75 -3.84
N GLN A 294 7.24 6.78 -2.96
CA GLN A 294 8.54 6.13 -2.77
C GLN A 294 8.37 4.64 -3.05
N GLN A 295 9.27 4.09 -3.85
CA GLN A 295 9.30 2.66 -4.17
C GLN A 295 9.58 1.83 -2.92
N GLY A 296 8.97 0.64 -2.81
CA GLY A 296 9.19 -0.26 -1.68
C GLY A 296 8.76 0.32 -0.32
N ALA A 297 7.80 1.25 -0.31
CA ALA A 297 7.25 1.81 0.92
C ALA A 297 6.29 0.82 1.58
N THR A 298 6.16 0.88 2.91
CA THR A 298 5.10 0.17 3.65
C THR A 298 4.11 1.17 4.21
N TYR A 299 2.84 1.00 3.87
CA TYR A 299 1.72 1.78 4.39
C TYR A 299 0.99 0.94 5.45
N THR A 300 0.94 1.41 6.69
CA THR A 300 0.24 0.73 7.79
C THR A 300 -1.04 1.49 8.13
N VAL A 301 -2.18 0.81 8.16
CA VAL A 301 -3.44 1.35 8.69
C VAL A 301 -3.28 1.50 10.19
N ASN A 302 -3.22 2.74 10.67
CA ASN A 302 -3.10 3.01 12.08
C ASN A 302 -4.46 3.14 12.74
N ARG A 303 -5.42 3.76 12.04
CA ARG A 303 -6.71 4.15 12.60
C ARG A 303 -7.74 4.38 11.52
N VAL A 304 -8.99 4.08 11.84
CA VAL A 304 -10.17 4.55 11.13
C VAL A 304 -11.03 5.43 12.05
N SER A 305 -11.62 6.48 11.52
CA SER A 305 -12.56 7.36 12.20
C SER A 305 -13.86 7.44 11.38
N SER A 306 -14.98 7.10 12.02
CA SER A 306 -16.34 7.29 11.46
C SER A 306 -17.06 8.47 12.11
N ASN A 307 -16.31 9.38 12.75
CA ASN A 307 -16.86 10.54 13.47
C ASN A 307 -17.67 11.49 12.58
N ALA A 308 -17.35 11.55 11.29
CA ALA A 308 -18.02 12.38 10.31
C ALA A 308 -19.05 11.60 9.45
N LEU A 309 -19.35 10.36 9.85
CA LEU A 309 -20.43 9.56 9.29
C LEU A 309 -21.74 9.85 10.04
N ASP A 310 -22.87 9.88 9.33
CA ASP A 310 -24.18 10.02 9.96
C ASP A 310 -24.41 8.92 10.99
N THR A 311 -24.93 9.29 12.16
CA THR A 311 -24.97 8.40 13.33
C THR A 311 -25.85 7.16 13.14
N ASP A 312 -26.86 7.24 12.28
CA ASP A 312 -27.78 6.15 11.92
C ASP A 312 -27.27 5.27 10.77
N ILE A 313 -26.09 5.57 10.21
CA ILE A 313 -25.45 4.76 9.17
C ILE A 313 -24.47 3.78 9.81
N ASN A 314 -24.61 2.49 9.54
CA ASN A 314 -23.76 1.45 10.10
C ASN A 314 -22.91 0.82 9.01
N LEU A 315 -21.60 0.76 9.26
CA LEU A 315 -20.67 -0.04 8.46
C LEU A 315 -20.44 -1.36 9.18
N ILE A 316 -20.87 -2.44 8.55
CA ILE A 316 -20.79 -3.82 9.03
C ILE A 316 -19.86 -4.64 8.14
N ASN A 317 -19.71 -5.93 8.45
CA ASN A 317 -18.93 -6.83 7.60
C ASN A 317 -19.54 -6.85 6.19
N PRO A 318 -18.76 -6.59 5.13
CA PRO A 318 -19.22 -6.63 3.74
C PRO A 318 -19.95 -7.93 3.37
N LEU A 319 -19.52 -9.08 3.91
CA LEU A 319 -20.13 -10.39 3.64
C LEU A 319 -21.49 -10.57 4.31
N GLU A 320 -21.82 -9.73 5.30
CA GLU A 320 -23.09 -9.75 6.01
C GLU A 320 -24.09 -8.73 5.45
N VAL A 321 -23.70 -7.91 4.47
CA VAL A 321 -24.61 -6.99 3.78
C VAL A 321 -25.50 -7.80 2.84
N PRO A 322 -26.81 -7.92 3.12
CA PRO A 322 -27.69 -8.69 2.27
C PRO A 322 -27.97 -7.95 0.96
N THR A 323 -28.21 -8.70 -0.12
CA THR A 323 -28.61 -8.16 -1.42
C THR A 323 -29.92 -7.36 -1.30
N TYR A 324 -30.86 -7.79 -0.46
CA TYR A 324 -32.12 -7.08 -0.19
C TYR A 324 -32.36 -6.91 1.32
N SER A 325 -32.69 -5.70 1.77
CA SER A 325 -32.84 -5.39 3.21
C SER A 325 -33.91 -4.36 3.52
N ALA A 326 -34.63 -4.51 4.63
CA ALA A 326 -35.47 -3.44 5.17
C ALA A 326 -34.66 -2.23 5.68
N ASN A 327 -33.36 -2.41 5.97
CA ASN A 327 -32.45 -1.37 6.45
C ASN A 327 -31.49 -0.86 5.34
N SER A 328 -31.90 -0.95 4.07
CA SER A 328 -31.07 -0.66 2.90
C SER A 328 -30.50 0.76 2.86
N ASN A 329 -31.17 1.74 3.46
CA ASN A 329 -30.70 3.14 3.52
C ASN A 329 -29.71 3.41 4.67
N ASN A 330 -29.49 2.42 5.57
CA ASN A 330 -28.76 2.62 6.82
C ASN A 330 -27.63 1.61 7.08
N THR A 331 -27.57 0.50 6.34
CA THR A 331 -26.59 -0.58 6.58
C THR A 331 -25.76 -0.81 5.33
N PHE A 332 -24.45 -0.67 5.44
CA PHE A 332 -23.50 -0.79 4.35
C PHE A 332 -22.26 -1.56 4.81
N GLY A 333 -21.42 -1.99 3.88
CA GLY A 333 -20.08 -2.51 4.16
C GLY A 333 -19.05 -1.66 3.44
N LEU A 334 -17.86 -1.46 4.02
CA LEU A 334 -16.80 -0.67 3.38
C LEU A 334 -15.49 -1.43 3.45
N THR A 335 -14.83 -1.58 2.31
CA THR A 335 -13.46 -2.14 2.23
C THR A 335 -12.49 -1.16 1.61
N MET A 336 -11.23 -1.34 2.01
CA MET A 336 -10.06 -0.78 1.37
C MET A 336 -9.19 -1.95 0.87
N GLU A 337 -8.94 -2.02 -0.42
CA GLU A 337 -8.28 -3.13 -1.09
C GLU A 337 -7.10 -2.62 -1.91
N THR A 338 -6.01 -3.36 -2.01
CA THR A 338 -4.95 -3.04 -2.98
C THR A 338 -5.33 -3.57 -4.35
N ASP A 339 -4.99 -2.82 -5.40
CA ASP A 339 -5.03 -3.35 -6.77
C ASP A 339 -4.05 -4.53 -6.96
N LYS A 340 -4.19 -5.26 -8.08
CA LYS A 340 -3.36 -6.42 -8.44
C LYS A 340 -1.96 -6.05 -8.96
N SER A 341 -1.69 -4.76 -9.13
CA SER A 341 -0.42 -4.21 -9.62
C SER A 341 0.09 -3.07 -8.73
N GLY A 342 1.41 -2.86 -8.68
CA GLY A 342 2.04 -1.81 -7.86
C GLY A 342 2.19 -2.16 -6.37
N TRP A 343 1.80 -3.38 -5.98
CA TRP A 343 1.86 -3.90 -4.61
C TRP A 343 2.64 -5.21 -4.58
N LEU A 344 3.39 -5.45 -3.50
CA LEU A 344 4.05 -6.73 -3.27
C LEU A 344 3.07 -7.81 -2.82
N LYS A 345 1.95 -7.41 -2.22
CA LYS A 345 0.95 -8.32 -1.71
C LYS A 345 -0.44 -7.71 -1.87
N GLY A 346 -1.39 -8.51 -2.32
CA GLY A 346 -2.81 -8.19 -2.21
C GLY A 346 -3.22 -8.11 -0.74
N GLY A 347 -4.05 -7.14 -0.38
CA GLY A 347 -4.64 -7.09 0.96
C GLY A 347 -5.96 -6.34 1.02
N VAL A 348 -6.75 -6.66 2.04
CA VAL A 348 -8.10 -6.12 2.26
C VAL A 348 -8.26 -5.70 3.72
N THR A 349 -8.59 -4.43 3.96
CA THR A 349 -9.06 -3.93 5.27
C THR A 349 -10.58 -3.77 5.21
N ASN A 350 -11.30 -4.39 6.14
CA ASN A 350 -12.73 -4.09 6.35
C ASN A 350 -12.87 -2.96 7.36
N ILE A 351 -13.85 -2.07 7.13
CA ILE A 351 -14.04 -0.85 7.92
C ILE A 351 -15.42 -0.86 8.57
N TYR A 352 -15.43 -0.55 9.87
CA TYR A 352 -16.64 -0.60 10.70
C TYR A 352 -16.91 0.72 11.42
N THR A 353 -18.18 0.93 11.79
CA THR A 353 -18.60 2.06 12.62
C THR A 353 -18.47 1.82 14.12
N ASP A 354 -18.21 0.58 14.54
CA ASP A 354 -18.02 0.24 15.95
C ASP A 354 -16.90 1.06 16.59
N GLY A 355 -17.06 1.42 17.86
CA GLY A 355 -16.08 2.26 18.57
C GLY A 355 -15.87 3.68 18.02
N ASN A 356 -16.74 4.18 17.12
CA ASN A 356 -16.53 5.38 16.29
C ASN A 356 -15.48 5.21 15.19
N GLY A 357 -15.29 3.98 14.70
CA GLY A 357 -14.30 3.64 13.68
C GLY A 357 -13.40 2.52 14.18
N SER A 358 -13.53 1.35 13.58
CA SER A 358 -12.64 0.21 13.78
C SER A 358 -12.40 -0.50 12.44
N PHE A 359 -11.43 -1.41 12.40
CA PHE A 359 -11.08 -2.16 11.20
C PHE A 359 -10.50 -3.53 11.55
N ASP A 360 -10.59 -4.46 10.59
CA ASP A 360 -9.91 -5.76 10.63
C ASP A 360 -9.39 -6.13 9.23
N GLY A 361 -8.81 -7.33 9.09
CA GLY A 361 -8.15 -7.77 7.86
C GLY A 361 -6.68 -7.38 7.82
N ASP A 362 -6.17 -7.08 6.63
CA ASP A 362 -4.80 -6.62 6.45
C ASP A 362 -4.63 -5.18 6.98
N SER A 363 -3.52 -4.93 7.68
CA SER A 363 -3.22 -3.61 8.25
C SER A 363 -1.94 -3.02 7.69
N ALA A 364 -1.21 -3.72 6.82
CA ALA A 364 0.07 -3.27 6.27
C ALA A 364 0.19 -3.66 4.79
N TYR A 365 0.56 -2.68 3.97
CA TYR A 365 0.60 -2.77 2.52
C TYR A 365 1.97 -2.35 2.02
N GLY A 366 2.71 -3.29 1.42
CA GLY A 366 4.00 -3.01 0.80
C GLY A 366 3.83 -2.69 -0.68
N THR A 367 4.30 -1.52 -1.12
CA THR A 367 4.35 -1.22 -2.56
C THR A 367 5.51 -1.95 -3.20
N ASP A 368 5.37 -2.24 -4.49
CA ASP A 368 6.45 -2.84 -5.25
C ASP A 368 7.58 -1.84 -5.52
N ASN A 369 8.60 -2.28 -6.26
CA ASN A 369 9.73 -1.44 -6.65
C ASN A 369 9.54 -0.73 -8.01
N SER A 370 8.31 -0.66 -8.52
CA SER A 370 8.01 0.05 -9.76
C SER A 370 7.95 1.57 -9.53
N ASN A 371 8.13 2.34 -10.59
CA ASN A 371 7.92 3.81 -10.57
C ASN A 371 6.44 4.21 -10.56
N THR A 372 5.54 3.25 -10.73
CA THR A 372 4.11 3.48 -10.80
C THR A 372 3.54 3.32 -9.39
N PRO A 373 2.89 4.33 -8.81
CA PRO A 373 2.26 4.18 -7.51
C PRO A 373 1.18 3.10 -7.55
N GLY A 374 1.05 2.34 -6.46
CA GLY A 374 -0.05 1.41 -6.29
C GLY A 374 -1.39 2.15 -6.15
N THR A 375 -2.43 1.56 -6.72
CA THR A 375 -3.82 2.02 -6.56
C THR A 375 -4.47 1.31 -5.38
N ILE A 376 -5.16 2.06 -4.53
CA ILE A 376 -6.10 1.53 -3.53
C ILE A 376 -7.50 1.58 -4.13
N ILE A 377 -8.24 0.48 -3.98
CA ILE A 377 -9.62 0.31 -4.39
C ILE A 377 -10.49 0.37 -3.14
N PHE A 378 -11.44 1.28 -3.10
CA PHE A 378 -12.48 1.30 -2.07
C PHE A 378 -13.76 0.69 -2.63
N LYS A 379 -14.40 -0.21 -1.87
CA LYS A 379 -15.72 -0.77 -2.22
C LYS A 379 -16.74 -0.47 -1.13
N LEU A 380 -17.87 0.13 -1.50
CA LEU A 380 -19.03 0.32 -0.62
C LEU A 380 -20.10 -0.70 -1.00
N PHE A 381 -20.34 -1.68 -0.15
CA PHE A 381 -21.35 -2.72 -0.29
C PHE A 381 -22.71 -2.23 0.21
N ASN A 382 -23.77 -2.48 -0.55
CA ASN A 382 -25.12 -2.02 -0.26
C ASN A 382 -26.16 -3.05 -0.71
N SER A 383 -27.35 -3.01 -0.08
CA SER A 383 -28.52 -3.70 -0.62
C SER A 383 -29.01 -2.97 -1.88
N ILE A 384 -29.56 -3.69 -2.85
CA ILE A 384 -30.05 -3.15 -4.12
C ILE A 384 -31.35 -2.35 -4.00
N ASN A 385 -32.03 -2.40 -2.86
CA ASN A 385 -33.32 -1.73 -2.64
C ASN A 385 -33.17 -0.41 -1.84
N VAL A 386 -32.13 0.38 -2.13
CA VAL A 386 -31.97 1.75 -1.61
C VAL A 386 -33.07 2.64 -2.19
N THR A 387 -33.75 3.42 -1.32
CA THR A 387 -34.91 4.24 -1.71
C THR A 387 -34.68 5.73 -1.56
N GLU A 388 -33.54 6.15 -1.02
CA GLU A 388 -33.26 7.55 -0.69
C GLU A 388 -32.01 8.09 -1.39
N ASN A 389 -32.15 9.29 -1.97
CA ASN A 389 -31.01 10.14 -2.32
C ASN A 389 -30.50 10.81 -1.05
N ARG A 390 -29.38 10.34 -0.50
CA ARG A 390 -28.89 10.79 0.79
C ARG A 390 -27.37 10.91 0.80
N ASP A 391 -26.89 11.93 1.49
CA ASP A 391 -25.49 12.05 1.86
C ASP A 391 -25.27 11.32 3.19
N LEU A 392 -24.40 10.31 3.22
CA LEU A 392 -24.25 9.40 4.36
C LEU A 392 -23.14 9.84 5.33
N GLY A 393 -22.30 10.80 4.93
CA GLY A 393 -21.13 11.23 5.72
C GLY A 393 -19.80 10.83 5.09
N ASN A 394 -18.73 10.92 5.87
CA ASN A 394 -17.40 10.45 5.47
C ASN A 394 -16.71 9.64 6.56
N VAL A 395 -15.84 8.73 6.10
CA VAL A 395 -14.92 7.95 6.94
C VAL A 395 -13.51 8.42 6.66
N ASN A 396 -12.73 8.65 7.72
CA ASN A 396 -11.32 9.02 7.61
C ASN A 396 -10.43 7.83 7.97
N ILE A 397 -9.47 7.49 7.11
CA ILE A 397 -8.53 6.39 7.29
C ILE A 397 -7.13 6.98 7.40
N VAL A 398 -6.42 6.68 8.49
CA VAL A 398 -5.06 7.17 8.73
C VAL A 398 -4.05 6.06 8.45
N LEU A 399 -3.19 6.30 7.48
CA LEU A 399 -2.06 5.44 7.14
C LEU A 399 -0.75 6.08 7.64
N THR A 400 0.17 5.26 8.14
CA THR A 400 1.59 5.65 8.25
C THR A 400 2.38 4.97 7.16
N GLY A 401 2.96 5.79 6.28
CA GLY A 401 3.97 5.36 5.33
C GLY A 401 5.34 5.30 6.00
N LYS A 402 6.08 4.23 5.75
CA LYS A 402 7.49 4.07 6.12
C LYS A 402 8.31 3.73 4.88
N THR A 403 9.42 4.42 4.70
CA THR A 403 10.39 4.14 3.64
C THR A 403 11.74 3.87 4.25
N ARG A 404 12.53 3.00 3.60
CA ARG A 404 13.93 2.78 3.95
C ARG A 404 14.79 3.55 2.95
N THR A 405 15.79 4.27 3.42
CA THR A 405 16.71 5.05 2.57
C THR A 405 18.15 4.60 2.80
N GLY A 406 18.84 4.15 1.74
CA GLY A 406 20.29 3.87 1.76
C GLY A 406 20.68 2.42 2.13
N GLU A 407 21.99 2.17 2.20
CA GLU A 407 22.60 0.88 2.60
C GLU A 407 22.44 0.58 4.11
N ASP A 408 22.06 1.57 4.91
CA ASP A 408 21.84 1.46 6.35
C ASP A 408 20.34 1.33 6.66
N ALA A 409 19.89 0.13 7.05
CA ALA A 409 18.51 -0.18 7.37
C ALA A 409 17.93 0.62 8.57
N SER A 410 18.74 1.41 9.27
CA SER A 410 18.30 2.29 10.36
C SER A 410 17.91 3.71 9.92
N GLN A 411 18.17 4.09 8.67
CA GLN A 411 17.79 5.40 8.11
C GLN A 411 16.54 5.26 7.23
N GLY A 412 15.47 5.96 7.59
CA GLY A 412 14.20 5.92 6.88
C GLY A 412 13.30 7.08 7.25
N ASN A 413 12.35 7.41 6.37
CA ASN A 413 11.38 8.46 6.61
C ASN A 413 10.01 7.86 6.95
N THR A 414 9.33 8.46 7.91
CA THR A 414 7.93 8.16 8.22
C THR A 414 7.05 9.34 7.86
N PHE A 415 5.88 9.09 7.29
CA PHE A 415 4.90 10.12 6.97
C PHE A 415 3.49 9.61 7.27
N LYS A 416 2.54 10.53 7.45
CA LYS A 416 1.14 10.22 7.71
C LYS A 416 0.29 10.65 6.53
N ILE A 417 -0.62 9.77 6.14
CA ILE A 417 -1.64 10.01 5.13
C ILE A 417 -3.00 9.88 5.79
N VAL A 418 -3.93 10.76 5.44
CA VAL A 418 -5.34 10.61 5.77
C VAL A 418 -6.13 10.52 4.47
N ILE A 419 -6.97 9.50 4.36
CA ILE A 419 -7.88 9.30 3.23
C ILE A 419 -9.31 9.56 3.72
N ALA A 420 -9.97 10.57 3.16
CA ALA A 420 -11.37 10.86 3.39
C ALA A 420 -12.25 10.16 2.34
N VAL A 421 -13.02 9.16 2.75
CA VAL A 421 -13.95 8.42 1.90
C VAL A 421 -15.36 8.97 2.11
N ASN A 422 -15.87 9.71 1.12
CA ASN A 422 -17.22 10.27 1.16
C ASN A 422 -18.24 9.24 0.69
N LEU A 423 -19.32 9.05 1.46
CA LEU A 423 -20.34 8.03 1.18
C LEU A 423 -21.67 8.70 0.87
N GLN A 424 -22.32 8.25 -0.20
CA GLN A 424 -23.63 8.72 -0.63
C GLN A 424 -24.51 7.54 -1.04
N SER A 425 -25.83 7.75 -1.06
CA SER A 425 -26.80 6.85 -1.68
C SER A 425 -27.61 7.61 -2.73
N VAL A 426 -27.90 6.93 -3.83
CA VAL A 426 -28.76 7.44 -4.89
C VAL A 426 -29.84 6.41 -5.20
N HIS A 427 -31.10 6.86 -5.14
CA HIS A 427 -32.25 6.13 -5.64
C HIS A 427 -32.45 6.46 -7.12
N GLU A 428 -32.41 5.42 -7.94
CA GLU A 428 -32.77 5.48 -9.36
C GLU A 428 -33.98 4.58 -9.61
N GLU A 429 -34.82 4.97 -10.59
CA GLU A 429 -35.99 4.18 -10.97
C GLU A 429 -35.57 2.82 -11.55
N ASP A 430 -36.23 1.76 -11.07
CA ASP A 430 -36.02 0.40 -11.54
C ASP A 430 -36.33 0.28 -13.04
N LYS A 431 -35.54 -0.49 -13.78
CA LYS A 431 -35.76 -0.79 -15.20
C LYS A 431 -36.03 -2.27 -15.43
N GLU A 432 -36.85 -2.56 -16.44
CA GLU A 432 -37.13 -3.94 -16.90
C GLU A 432 -35.98 -4.49 -17.76
N GLN A 433 -34.77 -4.59 -17.19
CA GLN A 433 -33.57 -5.08 -17.87
C GLN A 433 -32.51 -5.55 -16.87
N TYR A 434 -31.62 -6.44 -17.30
CA TYR A 434 -30.41 -6.76 -16.55
C TYR A 434 -29.45 -5.57 -16.58
N THR A 435 -28.80 -5.30 -15.46
CA THR A 435 -27.72 -4.32 -15.37
C THR A 435 -26.38 -5.07 -15.28
N PRO A 436 -25.64 -5.17 -16.39
CA PRO A 436 -24.32 -5.80 -16.39
C PRO A 436 -23.26 -4.87 -15.79
N ARG A 437 -22.26 -5.46 -15.14
CA ARG A 437 -21.05 -4.77 -14.68
C ARG A 437 -19.89 -5.75 -14.56
N PHE A 438 -18.67 -5.34 -14.89
CA PHE A 438 -17.49 -6.14 -14.54
C PHE A 438 -17.38 -6.29 -13.02
N THR A 439 -17.16 -7.51 -12.55
CA THR A 439 -17.22 -7.86 -11.11
C THR A 439 -16.18 -7.11 -10.27
N ASP A 440 -15.07 -6.65 -10.84
CA ASP A 440 -14.04 -5.87 -10.15
C ASP A 440 -13.66 -4.60 -10.91
N SER A 441 -14.64 -3.94 -11.56
CA SER A 441 -14.41 -2.64 -12.18
C SER A 441 -15.68 -1.78 -12.28
N THR A 442 -15.49 -0.46 -12.38
CA THR A 442 -16.54 0.51 -12.76
C THR A 442 -16.49 0.88 -14.23
N ASN A 443 -15.46 0.44 -14.96
CA ASN A 443 -15.32 0.73 -16.38
C ASN A 443 -16.38 -0.02 -17.19
N THR A 444 -16.83 0.59 -18.29
CA THR A 444 -17.75 -0.05 -19.25
C THR A 444 -17.00 -0.77 -20.37
N GLN A 445 -15.68 -0.57 -20.44
CA GLN A 445 -14.80 -1.26 -21.37
C GLN A 445 -13.53 -1.73 -20.66
N LEU A 446 -13.13 -2.99 -20.87
CA LEU A 446 -11.88 -3.55 -20.36
C LEU A 446 -11.12 -4.35 -21.42
N ASN A 447 -9.80 -4.43 -21.25
CA ASN A 447 -8.91 -5.21 -22.10
C ASN A 447 -8.41 -6.41 -21.31
N TYR A 448 -8.45 -7.59 -21.91
CA TYR A 448 -8.01 -8.85 -21.34
C TYR A 448 -7.08 -9.58 -22.31
N THR A 449 -6.27 -10.50 -21.81
CA THR A 449 -5.56 -11.45 -22.66
C THR A 449 -6.52 -12.49 -23.25
N THR A 450 -6.16 -13.11 -24.37
CA THR A 450 -6.99 -14.16 -25.01
C THR A 450 -7.14 -15.43 -24.18
N ASP A 451 -6.33 -15.58 -23.12
CA ASP A 451 -6.34 -16.67 -22.15
C ASP A 451 -6.82 -16.22 -20.75
N SER A 452 -7.47 -15.07 -20.63
CA SER A 452 -8.00 -14.57 -19.36
C SER A 452 -9.42 -15.04 -19.03
N SER A 453 -9.82 -14.85 -17.78
CA SER A 453 -11.21 -14.87 -17.34
C SER A 453 -11.85 -13.48 -17.48
N VAL A 454 -13.10 -13.44 -17.93
CA VAL A 454 -13.94 -12.25 -17.94
C VAL A 454 -15.07 -12.45 -16.93
N ASP A 455 -15.08 -11.65 -15.87
CA ASP A 455 -16.02 -11.77 -14.76
C ASP A 455 -17.04 -10.62 -14.78
N ILE A 456 -18.32 -10.97 -14.87
CA ILE A 456 -19.43 -10.03 -15.05
C ILE A 456 -20.56 -10.38 -14.07
N THR A 457 -21.03 -9.37 -13.35
CA THR A 457 -22.23 -9.42 -12.52
C THR A 457 -23.42 -8.90 -13.31
N TYR A 458 -24.55 -9.61 -13.25
CA TYR A 458 -25.84 -9.20 -13.82
C TYR A 458 -26.87 -9.07 -12.70
N VAL A 459 -27.56 -7.93 -12.62
CA VAL A 459 -28.64 -7.69 -11.65
C VAL A 459 -29.91 -7.26 -12.38
N LEU A 460 -31.01 -7.97 -12.14
CA LEU A 460 -32.37 -7.54 -12.50
C LEU A 460 -33.14 -7.30 -11.21
N TYR A 461 -33.60 -6.07 -11.00
CA TYR A 461 -34.43 -5.71 -9.84
C TYR A 461 -35.62 -4.87 -10.28
N LYS A 462 -36.80 -5.25 -9.79
CA LYS A 462 -38.02 -4.49 -9.99
C LYS A 462 -38.96 -4.62 -8.79
N GLN A 463 -39.30 -3.49 -8.16
CA GLN A 463 -40.23 -3.43 -7.05
C GLN A 463 -41.63 -2.93 -7.46
N GLY A 464 -42.57 -2.92 -6.51
CA GLY A 464 -43.93 -2.41 -6.75
C GLY A 464 -44.82 -3.34 -7.60
N LEU A 465 -44.47 -4.63 -7.70
CA LEU A 465 -45.17 -5.60 -8.52
C LEU A 465 -46.46 -6.09 -7.85
N THR A 466 -47.56 -6.05 -8.61
CA THR A 466 -48.84 -6.67 -8.20
C THR A 466 -48.97 -8.11 -8.70
N GLU A 467 -48.22 -8.48 -9.74
CA GLU A 467 -48.15 -9.82 -10.33
C GLU A 467 -46.70 -10.15 -10.73
N SER A 468 -46.39 -11.44 -10.92
CA SER A 468 -45.07 -11.90 -11.36
C SER A 468 -44.74 -11.44 -12.78
N ILE A 469 -43.49 -11.00 -13.00
CA ILE A 469 -42.97 -10.70 -14.35
C ILE A 469 -42.68 -11.97 -15.16
N TYR A 470 -42.63 -13.12 -14.50
CA TYR A 470 -42.34 -14.41 -15.10
C TYR A 470 -43.59 -15.15 -15.56
N THR A 471 -43.47 -15.82 -16.70
CA THR A 471 -44.45 -16.74 -17.25
C THR A 471 -43.95 -18.18 -17.20
N SER A 472 -44.86 -19.16 -17.14
CA SER A 472 -44.50 -20.58 -17.08
C SER A 472 -43.67 -20.98 -18.30
N GLY A 473 -42.49 -21.57 -18.06
CA GLY A 473 -41.57 -21.99 -19.11
C GLY A 473 -40.62 -20.89 -19.61
N ASP A 474 -40.62 -19.70 -18.99
CA ASP A 474 -39.55 -18.74 -19.22
C ASP A 474 -38.21 -19.32 -18.78
N TYR A 475 -37.16 -19.04 -19.54
CA TYR A 475 -35.81 -19.57 -19.33
C TYR A 475 -34.73 -18.52 -19.57
N ARG A 476 -33.53 -18.77 -19.04
CA ARG A 476 -32.37 -17.87 -19.19
C ARG A 476 -31.32 -18.36 -20.17
N VAL A 477 -30.67 -17.41 -20.83
CA VAL A 477 -29.60 -17.63 -21.80
C VAL A 477 -28.44 -16.67 -21.55
N LEU A 478 -27.21 -17.20 -21.59
CA LEU A 478 -26.02 -16.38 -21.79
C LEU A 478 -25.78 -16.25 -23.29
N SER A 479 -25.80 -15.01 -23.78
CA SER A 479 -25.65 -14.67 -25.19
C SER A 479 -24.33 -13.92 -25.38
N SER A 480 -23.51 -14.31 -26.35
CA SER A 480 -22.15 -13.80 -26.53
C SER A 480 -21.88 -13.46 -27.99
N THR A 481 -21.21 -12.34 -28.25
CA THR A 481 -20.71 -12.01 -29.60
C THR A 481 -19.48 -12.83 -29.98
N VAL A 482 -18.75 -13.34 -28.98
CA VAL A 482 -17.67 -14.31 -29.17
C VAL A 482 -18.29 -15.71 -29.27
N GLN A 483 -17.97 -16.42 -30.36
CA GLN A 483 -18.14 -17.87 -30.39
C GLN A 483 -17.17 -18.51 -29.40
N LEU A 484 -17.65 -18.87 -28.21
CA LEU A 484 -16.81 -19.47 -27.17
C LEU A 484 -16.14 -20.75 -27.70
N PRO A 485 -14.79 -20.82 -27.74
CA PRO A 485 -14.08 -21.99 -28.25
C PRO A 485 -14.21 -23.20 -27.33
N ALA A 486 -13.93 -24.38 -27.87
CA ALA A 486 -13.76 -25.60 -27.09
C ALA A 486 -12.74 -25.40 -25.97
N GLY A 487 -13.05 -25.92 -24.78
CA GLY A 487 -12.21 -25.74 -23.59
C GLY A 487 -12.63 -24.56 -22.71
N THR A 488 -13.37 -23.57 -23.23
CA THR A 488 -13.91 -22.46 -22.43
C THR A 488 -14.74 -22.99 -21.27
N ARG A 489 -14.49 -22.47 -20.07
CA ARG A 489 -15.20 -22.85 -18.84
C ARG A 489 -16.03 -21.67 -18.36
N ILE A 490 -17.28 -21.91 -18.03
CA ILE A 490 -18.19 -20.88 -17.52
C ILE A 490 -18.62 -21.31 -16.12
N THR A 491 -18.34 -20.45 -15.14
CA THR A 491 -18.84 -20.62 -13.78
C THR A 491 -19.89 -19.55 -13.52
N MET A 492 -21.03 -19.95 -12.98
CA MET A 492 -22.13 -19.04 -12.66
C MET A 492 -22.55 -19.23 -11.22
N ARG A 493 -22.53 -18.16 -10.44
CA ARG A 493 -23.11 -18.12 -9.09
C ARG A 493 -24.46 -17.42 -9.17
N ASP A 494 -25.52 -18.11 -8.76
CA ASP A 494 -26.88 -17.59 -8.73
C ASP A 494 -27.28 -17.25 -7.29
N TYR A 495 -27.74 -16.02 -7.07
CA TYR A 495 -28.18 -15.48 -5.78
C TYR A 495 -29.70 -15.36 -5.65
N GLY A 496 -30.48 -15.77 -6.65
CA GLY A 496 -31.93 -15.56 -6.71
C GLY A 496 -32.74 -16.14 -5.56
N GLN A 497 -32.17 -17.07 -4.77
CA GLN A 497 -32.82 -17.64 -3.57
C GLN A 497 -32.40 -16.96 -2.26
N GLY A 498 -31.66 -15.85 -2.33
CA GLY A 498 -31.05 -15.14 -1.20
C GLY A 498 -29.58 -15.50 -0.98
N ASP A 499 -28.83 -14.61 -0.33
CA ASP A 499 -27.36 -14.71 -0.23
C ASP A 499 -26.86 -15.99 0.48
N ASN A 500 -27.68 -16.56 1.37
CA ASN A 500 -27.38 -17.77 2.14
C ASN A 500 -27.73 -19.08 1.42
N VAL A 501 -28.34 -19.03 0.24
CA VAL A 501 -28.83 -20.19 -0.54
C VAL A 501 -28.25 -20.16 -1.96
N ASN A 502 -27.17 -19.40 -2.19
CA ASN A 502 -26.57 -19.29 -3.50
C ASN A 502 -26.07 -20.64 -4.02
N LYS A 503 -26.28 -20.90 -5.30
CA LYS A 503 -25.83 -22.11 -5.98
C LYS A 503 -24.78 -21.77 -7.01
N VAL A 504 -23.81 -22.66 -7.16
CA VAL A 504 -22.73 -22.48 -8.14
C VAL A 504 -22.87 -23.55 -9.21
N TYR A 505 -22.94 -23.09 -10.45
CA TYR A 505 -23.13 -23.89 -11.63
C TYR A 505 -21.91 -23.81 -12.53
N TYR A 506 -21.66 -24.88 -13.28
CA TYR A 506 -20.51 -25.00 -14.18
C TYR A 506 -20.95 -25.48 -15.57
N TYR A 507 -20.33 -24.93 -16.60
CA TYR A 507 -20.47 -25.40 -17.98
C TYR A 507 -19.12 -25.36 -18.69
N GLN A 508 -18.79 -26.40 -19.44
CA GLN A 508 -17.59 -26.45 -20.28
C GLN A 508 -17.99 -26.62 -21.73
N VAL A 509 -17.49 -25.74 -22.60
CA VAL A 509 -17.72 -25.81 -24.03
C VAL A 509 -16.94 -27.01 -24.59
N ALA A 510 -17.66 -28.06 -24.98
CA ALA A 510 -17.05 -29.31 -25.45
C ALA A 510 -16.47 -29.21 -26.88
N SER A 511 -17.03 -28.32 -27.70
CA SER A 511 -16.65 -28.08 -29.09
C SER A 511 -17.06 -26.67 -29.51
N ASN A 512 -16.43 -26.11 -30.55
CA ASN A 512 -16.79 -24.78 -31.07
C ASN A 512 -18.26 -24.67 -31.54
N ALA A 513 -18.97 -25.79 -31.72
CA ALA A 513 -20.39 -25.82 -32.11
C ALA A 513 -21.35 -26.06 -30.93
N SER A 514 -20.89 -25.98 -29.67
CA SER A 514 -21.70 -26.31 -28.49
C SER A 514 -22.63 -25.19 -28.01
N TYR A 515 -22.95 -24.23 -28.87
CA TYR A 515 -24.02 -23.25 -28.64
C TYR A 515 -25.38 -23.86 -28.97
N ASP A 516 -26.45 -23.42 -28.31
CA ASP A 516 -27.80 -23.93 -28.52
C ASP A 516 -28.45 -23.34 -29.79
N SER A 517 -28.16 -22.08 -30.10
CA SER A 517 -28.64 -21.39 -31.29
C SER A 517 -27.81 -20.13 -31.59
N THR A 518 -28.03 -19.52 -32.75
CA THR A 518 -27.51 -18.19 -33.08
C THR A 518 -28.63 -17.24 -33.47
N GLU A 519 -28.39 -15.96 -33.30
CA GLU A 519 -29.24 -14.89 -33.82
C GLU A 519 -28.38 -13.75 -34.38
N ILE A 520 -28.97 -12.89 -35.20
CA ILE A 520 -28.30 -11.71 -35.74
C ILE A 520 -29.04 -10.48 -35.21
N VAL A 521 -28.34 -9.67 -34.42
CA VAL A 521 -28.83 -8.42 -33.86
C VAL A 521 -27.90 -7.31 -34.33
N ASP A 522 -28.46 -6.29 -34.99
CA ASP A 522 -27.71 -5.14 -35.54
C ASP A 522 -26.49 -5.50 -36.42
N GLY A 523 -26.58 -6.62 -37.13
CA GLY A 523 -25.52 -7.11 -38.01
C GLY A 523 -24.44 -7.94 -37.32
N THR A 524 -24.54 -8.13 -36.00
CA THR A 524 -23.63 -8.97 -35.20
C THR A 524 -24.28 -10.30 -34.89
N THR A 525 -23.55 -11.40 -35.13
CA THR A 525 -23.99 -12.74 -34.74
C THR A 525 -23.80 -12.93 -33.24
N ARG A 526 -24.86 -13.33 -32.54
CA ARG A 526 -24.82 -13.75 -31.13
C ARG A 526 -24.96 -15.26 -31.03
N TYR A 527 -24.16 -15.87 -30.15
CA TYR A 527 -24.17 -17.30 -29.85
C TYR A 527 -24.81 -17.51 -28.49
N LEU A 528 -25.86 -18.33 -28.44
CA LEU A 528 -26.70 -18.52 -27.26
C LEU A 528 -26.34 -19.81 -26.53
N TYR A 529 -26.14 -19.72 -25.22
CA TYR A 529 -25.88 -20.83 -24.31
C TYR A 529 -26.96 -20.84 -23.23
N LYS A 530 -27.84 -21.84 -23.26
CA LYS A 530 -28.93 -21.98 -22.27
C LYS A 530 -28.35 -22.32 -20.91
N LEU A 531 -28.78 -21.60 -19.88
CA LEU A 531 -28.33 -21.87 -18.51
C LEU A 531 -28.73 -23.27 -18.05
N SER A 532 -29.84 -23.83 -18.56
CA SER A 532 -30.28 -25.21 -18.30
C SER A 532 -29.26 -26.30 -18.67
N ASN A 533 -28.20 -25.96 -19.41
CA ASN A 533 -27.09 -26.88 -19.72
C ASN A 533 -26.03 -26.94 -18.60
N PHE A 534 -26.03 -25.98 -17.67
CA PHE A 534 -25.04 -25.87 -16.62
C PHE A 534 -25.35 -26.86 -15.50
N ILE A 535 -24.31 -27.50 -14.95
CA ILE A 535 -24.43 -28.50 -13.89
C ILE A 535 -24.21 -27.88 -12.50
N ASP A 536 -24.95 -28.33 -11.50
CA ASP A 536 -24.80 -27.93 -10.09
C ASP A 536 -23.51 -28.52 -9.50
N MET A 537 -22.59 -27.66 -9.07
CA MET A 537 -21.33 -28.08 -8.45
C MET A 537 -21.49 -28.56 -7.00
N GLY A 538 -22.63 -28.29 -6.36
CA GLY A 538 -22.95 -28.78 -5.02
C GLY A 538 -23.18 -30.30 -4.94
N GLY A 539 -23.17 -31.00 -6.09
CA GLY A 539 -23.30 -32.46 -6.15
C GLY A 539 -24.73 -32.96 -5.89
N SER A 540 -25.72 -32.07 -5.91
CA SER A 540 -27.14 -32.44 -5.86
C SER A 540 -27.44 -33.40 -7.01
N LEU A 541 -28.05 -34.54 -6.72
CA LEU A 541 -28.54 -35.45 -7.75
C LEU A 541 -29.97 -35.07 -8.12
N ASP A 542 -30.28 -35.12 -9.41
CA ASP A 542 -31.66 -35.03 -9.86
C ASP A 542 -32.44 -36.26 -9.35
N SER A 543 -33.44 -35.98 -8.52
CA SER A 543 -34.27 -36.97 -7.82
C SER A 543 -34.98 -37.98 -8.73
N GLY A 544 -35.05 -37.72 -10.05
CA GLY A 544 -35.64 -38.63 -11.04
C GLY A 544 -34.65 -39.45 -11.87
N SER A 545 -33.39 -39.02 -12.02
CA SER A 545 -32.43 -39.63 -12.97
C SER A 545 -31.16 -40.19 -12.32
N GLY A 546 -30.82 -39.76 -11.09
CA GLY A 546 -29.54 -40.10 -10.46
C GLY A 546 -28.31 -39.47 -11.11
N THR A 547 -28.50 -38.49 -12.02
CA THR A 547 -27.41 -37.68 -12.59
C THR A 547 -27.21 -36.39 -11.80
N VAL A 548 -26.07 -35.72 -11.98
CA VAL A 548 -25.83 -34.39 -11.41
C VAL A 548 -26.96 -33.45 -11.86
N ALA A 549 -27.55 -32.74 -10.90
CA ALA A 549 -28.61 -31.77 -11.16
C ALA A 549 -28.09 -30.66 -12.07
N LYS A 550 -28.96 -30.15 -12.93
CA LYS A 550 -28.66 -28.99 -13.78
C LYS A 550 -29.34 -27.75 -13.21
N TYR A 551 -28.93 -26.59 -13.70
CA TYR A 551 -29.67 -25.36 -13.50
C TYR A 551 -31.13 -25.55 -13.95
N SER A 552 -32.04 -25.14 -13.08
CA SER A 552 -33.48 -25.19 -13.34
C SER A 552 -33.99 -23.77 -13.49
N ASP A 553 -34.72 -23.49 -14.58
CA ASP A 553 -35.42 -22.22 -14.79
C ASP A 553 -36.65 -22.06 -13.88
N ASP A 554 -36.46 -22.23 -12.56
CA ASP A 554 -37.51 -22.09 -11.56
C ASP A 554 -37.79 -20.62 -11.28
N ASN A 555 -38.65 -20.06 -12.12
CA ASN A 555 -39.14 -18.68 -12.01
C ASN A 555 -39.72 -18.30 -10.64
N SER A 556 -40.23 -19.28 -9.87
CA SER A 556 -40.82 -19.00 -8.56
C SER A 556 -39.79 -18.60 -7.51
N SER A 557 -38.51 -18.92 -7.74
CA SER A 557 -37.41 -18.55 -6.86
C SER A 557 -37.09 -17.06 -6.90
N TYR A 558 -37.35 -16.38 -8.02
CA TYR A 558 -36.92 -14.99 -8.26
C TYR A 558 -38.02 -13.94 -8.02
N TYR A 559 -39.27 -14.37 -7.86
CA TYR A 559 -40.39 -13.49 -7.53
C TYR A 559 -40.76 -13.60 -6.06
N HIS A 560 -40.79 -12.45 -5.39
CA HIS A 560 -41.14 -12.32 -3.99
C HIS A 560 -42.47 -11.58 -3.87
N SER A 561 -43.44 -12.21 -3.21
CA SER A 561 -44.82 -11.70 -3.12
C SER A 561 -45.00 -10.52 -2.15
N SER A 562 -43.98 -10.18 -1.36
CA SER A 562 -44.01 -9.07 -0.41
C SER A 562 -42.61 -8.48 -0.21
N GLY A 563 -42.47 -7.19 -0.51
CA GLY A 563 -41.29 -6.36 -0.31
C GLY A 563 -41.48 -5.32 0.80
N VAL A 564 -40.51 -4.42 0.96
CA VAL A 564 -40.48 -3.40 2.02
C VAL A 564 -41.65 -2.40 1.91
N ASP A 565 -42.17 -2.16 0.71
CA ASP A 565 -43.31 -1.29 0.43
C ASP A 565 -44.67 -2.00 0.54
N GLY A 566 -44.68 -3.30 0.83
CA GLY A 566 -45.87 -4.15 0.89
C GLY A 566 -46.34 -4.70 -0.47
N ASN A 567 -45.67 -4.37 -1.58
CA ASN A 567 -45.93 -4.95 -2.90
C ASN A 567 -44.90 -6.04 -3.22
N GLY A 568 -45.13 -6.86 -4.24
CA GLY A 568 -44.14 -7.84 -4.68
C GLY A 568 -42.92 -7.20 -5.35
N TYR A 569 -41.85 -7.98 -5.49
CA TYR A 569 -40.65 -7.59 -6.24
C TYR A 569 -40.04 -8.80 -6.96
N ALA A 570 -39.31 -8.54 -8.04
CA ALA A 570 -38.50 -9.52 -8.74
C ALA A 570 -37.02 -9.19 -8.53
N LEU A 571 -36.21 -10.21 -8.26
CA LEU A 571 -34.78 -10.09 -8.04
C LEU A 571 -34.03 -11.27 -8.66
N GLU A 572 -33.18 -10.98 -9.63
CA GLU A 572 -32.17 -11.92 -10.11
C GLU A 572 -30.79 -11.29 -9.99
N LYS A 573 -29.83 -12.05 -9.46
CA LYS A 573 -28.42 -11.65 -9.43
C LYS A 573 -27.57 -12.86 -9.78
N TYR A 574 -26.68 -12.67 -10.75
CA TYR A 574 -25.74 -13.69 -11.22
C TYR A 574 -24.33 -13.11 -11.29
N ASP A 575 -23.36 -13.82 -10.74
CA ASP A 575 -21.95 -13.57 -11.05
C ASP A 575 -21.49 -14.65 -12.04
N ILE A 576 -21.11 -14.23 -13.24
CA ILE A 576 -20.69 -15.12 -14.33
C ILE A 576 -19.21 -14.89 -14.63
N SER A 577 -18.44 -15.97 -14.61
CA SER A 577 -17.02 -16.01 -14.94
C SER A 577 -16.83 -16.82 -16.22
N ILE A 578 -16.36 -16.18 -17.29
CA ILE A 578 -16.07 -16.81 -18.59
C ILE A 578 -14.56 -16.96 -18.70
N ASN A 579 -14.08 -18.17 -18.43
CA ASN A 579 -12.67 -18.51 -18.39
C ASN A 579 -12.19 -19.07 -19.74
N LEU A 580 -11.30 -18.31 -20.39
CA LEU A 580 -10.77 -18.60 -21.72
C LEU A 580 -9.35 -19.21 -21.69
N MET A 581 -8.82 -19.60 -20.52
CA MET A 581 -7.43 -20.10 -20.39
C MET A 581 -7.10 -21.25 -21.34
N ASP A 582 -8.03 -22.18 -21.55
CA ASP A 582 -7.85 -23.35 -22.42
C ASP A 582 -8.49 -23.16 -23.82
N SER A 583 -8.91 -21.94 -24.17
CA SER A 583 -9.71 -21.68 -25.38
C SER A 583 -8.89 -21.67 -26.68
N GLY A 584 -7.57 -21.45 -26.59
CA GLY A 584 -6.67 -21.45 -27.74
C GLY A 584 -6.88 -20.29 -28.73
N ILE A 585 -7.47 -19.17 -28.30
CA ILE A 585 -7.63 -17.97 -29.15
C ILE A 585 -6.26 -17.35 -29.44
N ASP A 586 -5.87 -17.29 -30.71
CA ASP A 586 -4.55 -16.84 -31.19
C ASP A 586 -4.57 -15.47 -31.90
N ALA A 587 -5.72 -14.81 -31.93
CA ALA A 587 -5.90 -13.50 -32.55
C ALA A 587 -6.76 -12.56 -31.70
N ASN A 588 -6.53 -11.25 -31.83
CA ASN A 588 -7.29 -10.25 -31.10
C ASN A 588 -8.78 -10.32 -31.47
N GLN A 589 -9.66 -10.20 -30.47
CA GLN A 589 -11.11 -10.06 -30.64
C GLN A 589 -11.56 -8.77 -29.93
N LEU A 590 -12.04 -7.78 -30.67
CA LEU A 590 -12.31 -6.45 -30.14
C LEU A 590 -13.81 -6.18 -30.03
N ALA A 591 -14.19 -5.29 -29.11
CA ALA A 591 -15.57 -4.85 -28.87
C ALA A 591 -16.56 -6.03 -28.72
N GLN A 592 -16.17 -7.00 -27.90
CA GLN A 592 -16.97 -8.17 -27.60
C GLN A 592 -17.93 -7.88 -26.46
N GLU A 593 -19.09 -8.52 -26.49
CA GLU A 593 -20.18 -8.28 -25.55
C GLU A 593 -20.81 -9.60 -25.12
N THR A 594 -21.33 -9.58 -23.90
CA THR A 594 -22.11 -10.68 -23.34
C THR A 594 -23.39 -10.14 -22.71
N TYR A 595 -24.46 -10.89 -22.88
CA TYR A 595 -25.80 -10.56 -22.45
C TYR A 595 -26.34 -11.70 -21.61
N LEU A 596 -27.00 -11.34 -20.52
CA LEU A 596 -27.89 -12.26 -19.84
C LEU A 596 -29.31 -11.96 -20.28
N GLU A 597 -30.02 -12.98 -20.73
CA GLU A 597 -31.32 -12.83 -21.36
C GLU A 597 -32.38 -13.68 -20.67
N LEU A 598 -33.52 -13.08 -20.34
CA LEU A 598 -34.75 -13.80 -20.00
C LEU A 598 -35.58 -13.97 -21.28
N ARG A 599 -35.94 -15.21 -21.60
CA ARG A 599 -36.74 -15.55 -22.78
C ARG A 599 -38.01 -16.30 -22.38
N SER A 600 -39.07 -16.07 -23.14
CA SER A 600 -40.31 -16.84 -23.03
C SER A 600 -40.13 -18.29 -23.46
N SER A 601 -41.08 -19.17 -23.12
CA SER A 601 -41.08 -20.58 -23.55
C SER A 601 -41.05 -20.77 -25.08
N SER A 602 -41.45 -19.76 -25.87
CA SER A 602 -41.35 -19.75 -27.34
C SER A 602 -40.02 -19.20 -27.88
N GLY A 603 -39.11 -18.79 -27.00
CA GLY A 603 -37.79 -18.23 -27.35
C GLY A 603 -37.76 -16.73 -27.65
N VAL A 604 -38.89 -16.03 -27.47
CA VAL A 604 -38.96 -14.57 -27.61
C VAL A 604 -38.26 -13.91 -26.44
N LEU A 605 -37.36 -12.95 -26.72
CA LEU A 605 -36.67 -12.13 -25.74
C LEU A 605 -37.67 -11.30 -24.91
N LYS A 606 -37.58 -11.38 -23.58
CA LYS A 606 -38.33 -10.55 -22.65
C LYS A 606 -37.47 -9.41 -22.14
N TYR A 607 -36.32 -9.76 -21.55
CA TYR A 607 -35.37 -8.82 -20.95
C TYR A 607 -33.95 -9.21 -21.30
N ASP A 608 -33.11 -8.25 -21.67
CA ASP A 608 -31.66 -8.36 -21.84
C ASP A 608 -30.97 -7.24 -21.03
N ASN A 609 -29.74 -6.86 -21.40
CA ASN A 609 -28.99 -5.79 -20.76
C ASN A 609 -29.58 -4.37 -21.00
N GLY A 610 -30.57 -4.22 -21.89
CA GLY A 610 -31.13 -2.93 -22.32
C GLY A 610 -30.08 -2.01 -22.96
N ASP A 611 -30.13 -0.71 -22.65
CA ASP A 611 -29.22 0.31 -23.21
C ASP A 611 -27.79 0.30 -22.63
N LYS A 612 -27.39 -0.73 -21.87
CA LYS A 612 -26.08 -0.78 -21.21
C LYS A 612 -25.13 -1.74 -21.92
N ASP A 613 -24.25 -1.17 -22.72
CA ASP A 613 -23.20 -1.90 -23.42
C ASP A 613 -21.95 -2.03 -22.54
N LEU A 614 -21.69 -3.24 -22.08
CA LEU A 614 -20.43 -3.63 -21.46
C LEU A 614 -19.58 -4.32 -22.53
N THR A 615 -18.46 -3.71 -22.90
CA THR A 615 -17.60 -4.22 -23.97
C THR A 615 -16.27 -4.72 -23.42
N TYR A 616 -15.71 -5.79 -23.97
CA TYR A 616 -14.36 -6.22 -23.65
C TYR A 616 -13.57 -6.54 -24.91
N ASN A 617 -12.26 -6.35 -24.82
CA ASN A 617 -11.31 -6.70 -25.87
C ASN A 617 -10.44 -7.87 -25.38
N LEU A 618 -10.17 -8.83 -26.25
CA LEU A 618 -9.22 -9.91 -26.05
C LEU A 618 -7.98 -9.65 -26.91
N TYR A 619 -6.81 -9.58 -26.30
CA TYR A 619 -5.53 -9.36 -26.97
C TYR A 619 -4.62 -10.58 -26.83
N ASN A 620 -3.96 -10.97 -27.93
CA ASN A 620 -2.94 -12.00 -27.92
C ASN A 620 -1.57 -11.42 -27.48
N GLN A 621 -1.55 -10.79 -26.31
CA GLN A 621 -0.39 -10.10 -25.71
C GLN A 621 -0.37 -10.35 -24.21
N ASN A 622 0.34 -11.39 -23.78
CA ASN A 622 0.35 -11.84 -22.38
C ASN A 622 1.29 -11.01 -21.49
N ALA A 623 1.11 -11.09 -20.18
CA ALA A 623 2.06 -10.51 -19.23
C ALA A 623 3.48 -11.06 -19.42
N VAL A 624 4.48 -10.22 -19.19
CA VAL A 624 5.89 -10.54 -19.44
C VAL A 624 6.63 -10.70 -18.12
N MET A 625 7.26 -11.87 -17.95
CA MET A 625 8.16 -12.15 -16.84
C MET A 625 9.61 -11.90 -17.25
N THR A 626 10.37 -11.19 -16.43
CA THR A 626 11.81 -10.98 -16.64
C THR A 626 12.59 -11.15 -15.34
N GLN A 627 13.88 -11.49 -15.47
CA GLN A 627 14.81 -11.60 -14.35
C GLN A 627 16.18 -11.09 -14.76
N SER A 628 16.85 -10.36 -13.88
CA SER A 628 18.28 -10.06 -13.96
C SER A 628 18.95 -10.26 -12.59
N ILE A 629 20.24 -10.61 -12.63
CA ILE A 629 21.06 -10.85 -11.45
C ILE A 629 22.36 -10.06 -11.61
N SER A 630 22.70 -9.23 -10.63
CA SER A 630 24.02 -8.63 -10.49
C SER A 630 24.79 -9.40 -9.40
N ASN A 631 25.96 -9.93 -9.74
CA ASN A 631 26.86 -10.59 -8.79
C ASN A 631 28.17 -9.79 -8.68
N GLU A 632 28.54 -9.37 -7.47
CA GLU A 632 29.76 -8.59 -7.20
C GLU A 632 30.97 -9.43 -6.74
N GLY A 633 30.85 -10.75 -6.54
CA GLY A 633 31.92 -11.57 -5.94
C GLY A 633 32.11 -12.98 -6.50
N GLN A 634 33.37 -13.45 -6.51
CA GLN A 634 33.77 -14.81 -6.91
C GLN A 634 33.72 -15.84 -5.76
N SER A 635 33.38 -15.45 -4.53
CA SER A 635 33.24 -16.34 -3.36
C SER A 635 32.24 -15.75 -2.37
N TYR A 636 31.28 -16.55 -1.86
CA TYR A 636 30.16 -16.11 -1.00
C TYR A 636 29.57 -14.75 -1.43
N SER A 637 28.76 -14.77 -2.49
CA SER A 637 28.26 -13.55 -3.09
C SER A 637 26.98 -13.04 -2.45
N VAL A 638 27.00 -11.76 -2.09
CA VAL A 638 25.80 -10.94 -2.16
C VAL A 638 25.44 -10.81 -3.64
N PHE A 639 24.21 -11.11 -3.98
CA PHE A 639 23.68 -10.85 -5.32
C PHE A 639 22.39 -10.05 -5.20
N GLU A 640 22.17 -9.13 -6.13
CA GLU A 640 20.87 -8.50 -6.28
C GLU A 640 20.06 -9.29 -7.32
N ASN A 641 18.82 -9.58 -6.98
CA ASN A 641 17.85 -10.12 -7.89
C ASN A 641 16.81 -9.04 -8.22
N PHE A 642 16.70 -8.76 -9.51
CA PHE A 642 15.62 -7.96 -10.05
C PHE A 642 14.71 -8.89 -10.83
N ALA A 643 13.43 -8.90 -10.48
CA ALA A 643 12.42 -9.70 -11.12
C ALA A 643 11.21 -8.82 -11.44
N THR A 644 10.58 -9.04 -12.58
CA THR A 644 9.34 -8.35 -12.93
C THR A 644 8.34 -9.34 -13.51
N LEU A 645 7.08 -9.20 -13.15
CA LEU A 645 5.96 -9.79 -13.86
C LEU A 645 4.93 -8.68 -14.07
N LEU A 646 4.80 -8.21 -15.31
CA LEU A 646 4.00 -7.02 -15.62
C LEU A 646 3.06 -7.27 -16.80
N GLU A 647 1.85 -6.72 -16.69
CA GLU A 647 0.91 -6.62 -17.80
C GLU A 647 1.45 -5.73 -18.91
N GLN A 648 0.99 -6.00 -20.14
CA GLN A 648 1.21 -5.11 -21.26
C GLN A 648 0.11 -4.04 -21.33
N SER A 649 0.30 -3.02 -22.15
CA SER A 649 -0.68 -1.93 -22.31
C SER A 649 -0.92 -1.61 -23.78
N VAL A 650 -2.13 -1.19 -24.11
CA VAL A 650 -2.52 -0.65 -25.42
C VAL A 650 -3.16 0.71 -25.22
N ASP A 651 -2.69 1.72 -25.95
CA ASP A 651 -3.17 3.11 -25.86
C ASP A 651 -3.23 3.68 -24.42
N GLY A 652 -2.30 3.24 -23.56
CA GLY A 652 -2.22 3.65 -22.16
C GLY A 652 -3.15 2.91 -21.19
N ALA A 653 -3.94 1.95 -21.67
CA ALA A 653 -4.77 1.06 -20.84
C ALA A 653 -4.11 -0.32 -20.70
N ASN A 654 -4.06 -0.86 -19.49
CA ASN A 654 -3.52 -2.20 -19.23
C ASN A 654 -4.37 -3.29 -19.91
N ILE A 655 -3.70 -4.32 -20.41
CA ILE A 655 -4.29 -5.57 -20.87
C ILE A 655 -4.25 -6.54 -19.69
N ARG A 656 -5.41 -6.82 -19.11
CA ARG A 656 -5.53 -7.64 -17.91
C ARG A 656 -5.16 -9.10 -18.20
N ASP A 657 -4.16 -9.63 -17.49
CA ASP A 657 -3.78 -11.05 -17.56
C ASP A 657 -4.19 -11.76 -16.26
N THR A 658 -5.50 -12.02 -16.18
CA THR A 658 -6.17 -12.54 -14.98
C THR A 658 -5.66 -13.91 -14.53
N LYS A 659 -4.99 -14.66 -15.40
CA LYS A 659 -4.32 -15.92 -15.06
C LYS A 659 -3.30 -15.76 -13.92
N TYR A 660 -2.72 -14.57 -13.76
CA TYR A 660 -1.75 -14.27 -12.70
C TYR A 660 -2.35 -13.58 -11.47
N TYR A 661 -3.65 -13.26 -11.44
CA TYR A 661 -4.25 -12.47 -10.35
C TYR A 661 -4.34 -13.23 -9.02
N ASP A 662 -4.33 -14.56 -9.10
CA ASP A 662 -4.33 -15.48 -7.95
C ASP A 662 -3.03 -16.30 -7.87
N LYS A 663 -1.98 -15.88 -8.59
CA LYS A 663 -0.65 -16.50 -8.55
C LYS A 663 0.30 -15.65 -7.72
N SER A 664 1.23 -16.30 -7.04
CA SER A 664 2.36 -15.65 -6.38
C SER A 664 3.64 -15.86 -7.17
N VAL A 665 4.46 -14.82 -7.26
CA VAL A 665 5.79 -14.85 -7.87
C VAL A 665 6.77 -15.45 -6.87
N GLY A 666 7.49 -16.47 -7.30
CA GLY A 666 8.48 -17.19 -6.51
C GLY A 666 9.88 -17.08 -7.11
N LEU A 667 10.88 -17.22 -6.24
CA LEU A 667 12.28 -17.41 -6.58
C LEU A 667 12.74 -18.79 -6.09
N ALA A 668 13.24 -19.61 -7.01
CA ALA A 668 13.93 -20.85 -6.68
C ALA A 668 15.41 -20.74 -6.99
N ILE A 669 16.23 -21.27 -6.09
CA ILE A 669 17.70 -21.30 -6.24
C ILE A 669 18.18 -22.73 -6.01
N GLU A 670 18.95 -23.23 -6.96
CA GLU A 670 19.65 -24.50 -6.84
C GLU A 670 21.12 -24.36 -7.25
N ILE A 671 21.91 -25.35 -6.85
CA ILE A 671 23.33 -25.43 -7.15
C ILE A 671 23.55 -26.71 -7.94
N VAL A 672 24.22 -26.57 -9.09
CA VAL A 672 24.64 -27.70 -9.92
C VAL A 672 26.16 -27.74 -10.02
N ASN A 673 26.71 -28.95 -10.14
CA ASN A 673 28.13 -29.16 -10.39
C ASN A 673 28.49 -28.83 -11.86
N GLU A 674 29.78 -28.89 -12.21
CA GLU A 674 30.26 -28.62 -13.59
C GLU A 674 29.70 -29.58 -14.65
N VAL A 675 29.14 -30.72 -14.25
CA VAL A 675 28.50 -31.71 -15.13
C VAL A 675 26.99 -31.43 -15.30
N GLY A 676 26.45 -30.43 -14.59
CA GLY A 676 25.04 -30.04 -14.63
C GLY A 676 24.13 -30.86 -13.69
N GLU A 677 24.70 -31.70 -12.81
CA GLU A 677 23.94 -32.46 -11.84
C GLU A 677 23.69 -31.62 -10.57
N ARG A 678 22.44 -31.62 -10.10
CA ARG A 678 22.03 -30.91 -8.87
C ARG A 678 22.69 -31.52 -7.64
N VAL A 679 23.29 -30.66 -6.81
CA VAL A 679 23.80 -31.02 -5.49
C VAL A 679 22.62 -31.12 -4.51
N LYS A 680 22.51 -32.23 -3.76
CA LYS A 680 21.36 -32.55 -2.89
C LYS A 680 21.79 -32.79 -1.44
N ALA A 681 20.83 -33.02 -0.55
CA ALA A 681 21.12 -33.45 0.81
C ALA A 681 21.98 -34.76 0.80
N PRO A 682 22.97 -34.90 1.71
CA PRO A 682 23.23 -34.03 2.87
C PRO A 682 24.06 -32.77 2.57
N ASP A 683 24.69 -32.66 1.41
CA ASP A 683 25.75 -31.67 1.09
C ASP A 683 25.27 -30.21 1.07
N VAL A 684 24.00 -29.97 0.77
CA VAL A 684 23.40 -28.62 0.77
C VAL A 684 22.36 -28.44 1.89
N GLN A 685 22.34 -29.30 2.91
CA GLN A 685 21.33 -29.24 3.99
C GLN A 685 21.42 -27.94 4.82
N ASN A 686 22.58 -27.27 4.83
CA ASN A 686 22.75 -25.94 5.45
C ASN A 686 22.92 -24.81 4.43
N LEU A 687 22.50 -25.02 3.18
CA LEU A 687 22.42 -23.95 2.19
C LEU A 687 21.28 -23.02 2.60
N LYS A 688 21.59 -21.73 2.68
CA LYS A 688 20.62 -20.71 3.05
C LYS A 688 20.79 -19.43 2.26
N LEU A 689 19.68 -18.78 2.03
CA LEU A 689 19.56 -17.45 1.46
C LEU A 689 19.09 -16.50 2.55
N THR A 690 19.79 -15.40 2.76
CA THR A 690 19.42 -14.38 3.76
C THR A 690 19.15 -13.06 3.05
N ASN A 691 18.00 -12.44 3.32
CA ASN A 691 17.70 -11.11 2.79
C ASN A 691 18.65 -10.09 3.43
N THR A 692 19.35 -9.30 2.63
CA THR A 692 20.32 -8.30 3.13
C THR A 692 19.62 -7.12 3.80
N ASN A 693 18.39 -6.82 3.39
CA ASN A 693 17.57 -5.76 3.97
C ASN A 693 16.84 -6.20 5.24
N ASP A 694 16.71 -7.50 5.48
CA ASP A 694 16.05 -8.06 6.67
C ASP A 694 16.71 -9.39 7.05
N SER A 695 17.68 -9.32 7.96
CA SER A 695 18.44 -10.50 8.40
C SER A 695 17.61 -11.54 9.15
N THR A 696 16.35 -11.23 9.50
CA THR A 696 15.41 -12.21 10.06
C THR A 696 14.80 -13.11 9.00
N GLN A 697 14.80 -12.70 7.73
CA GLN A 697 14.33 -13.51 6.61
C GLN A 697 15.44 -14.43 6.10
N VAL A 698 15.41 -15.67 6.57
CA VAL A 698 16.35 -16.73 6.19
C VAL A 698 15.59 -17.90 5.58
N TYR A 699 15.94 -18.25 4.34
CA TYR A 699 15.35 -19.35 3.59
C TYR A 699 16.36 -20.49 3.46
N THR A 700 15.96 -21.71 3.75
CA THR A 700 16.84 -22.90 3.72
C THR A 700 16.48 -23.83 2.57
N ALA A 701 17.45 -24.60 2.09
CA ALA A 701 17.19 -25.61 1.06
C ALA A 701 16.31 -26.75 1.61
N GLY A 702 15.39 -27.25 0.78
CA GLY A 702 14.67 -28.48 1.04
C GLY A 702 15.56 -29.73 0.85
N ASP A 703 15.00 -30.91 1.14
CA ASP A 703 15.70 -32.20 0.93
C ASP A 703 16.12 -32.42 -0.54
N ASP A 704 15.42 -31.77 -1.47
CA ASP A 704 15.70 -31.78 -2.90
C ASP A 704 16.81 -30.80 -3.35
N GLY A 705 17.41 -30.07 -2.41
CA GLY A 705 18.53 -29.14 -2.62
C GLY A 705 18.13 -27.76 -3.13
N VAL A 706 16.83 -27.42 -3.14
CA VAL A 706 16.32 -26.16 -3.71
C VAL A 706 15.87 -25.22 -2.59
N ILE A 707 16.34 -23.97 -2.62
CA ILE A 707 15.78 -22.87 -1.81
C ILE A 707 14.60 -22.28 -2.56
N ARG A 708 13.48 -22.04 -1.86
CA ARG A 708 12.28 -21.42 -2.41
C ARG A 708 11.94 -20.19 -1.59
N VAL A 709 11.66 -19.09 -2.27
CA VAL A 709 11.40 -17.78 -1.67
C VAL A 709 10.14 -17.20 -2.30
N PRO A 710 9.07 -16.96 -1.53
CA PRO A 710 7.93 -16.21 -2.02
C PRO A 710 8.36 -14.73 -2.15
N LEU A 711 8.12 -14.12 -3.31
CA LEU A 711 8.54 -12.75 -3.59
C LEU A 711 7.37 -11.76 -3.54
N SER A 712 6.26 -12.08 -4.19
CA SER A 712 5.05 -11.22 -4.21
C SER A 712 3.79 -12.03 -4.52
N ASP A 713 2.62 -11.50 -4.17
CA ASP A 713 1.34 -11.96 -4.70
C ASP A 713 1.00 -11.14 -5.95
N GLY A 714 0.78 -11.79 -7.08
CA GLY A 714 0.37 -11.16 -8.33
C GLY A 714 1.50 -10.47 -9.10
N LEU A 715 1.13 -9.39 -9.81
CA LEU A 715 1.97 -8.68 -10.77
C LEU A 715 2.80 -7.60 -10.06
N ALA A 716 4.11 -7.75 -10.05
CA ALA A 716 4.99 -6.83 -9.33
C ALA A 716 6.36 -6.64 -9.99
N THR A 717 6.95 -5.48 -9.73
CA THR A 717 8.39 -5.23 -9.88
C THR A 717 9.08 -5.46 -8.54
N ILE A 718 10.00 -6.42 -8.50
CA ILE A 718 10.66 -6.86 -7.28
C ILE A 718 12.15 -6.57 -7.39
N LYS A 719 12.69 -5.85 -6.40
CA LYS A 719 14.13 -5.67 -6.22
C LYS A 719 14.52 -6.18 -4.85
N ASN A 720 15.23 -7.30 -4.81
CA ASN A 720 15.75 -7.89 -3.59
C ASN A 720 17.27 -8.06 -3.65
N SER A 721 17.90 -8.01 -2.49
CA SER A 721 19.31 -8.31 -2.34
C SER A 721 19.46 -9.44 -1.33
N TYR A 722 20.23 -10.45 -1.70
CA TYR A 722 20.36 -11.68 -0.93
C TYR A 722 21.82 -12.07 -0.74
N THR A 723 22.12 -12.64 0.42
CA THR A 723 23.38 -13.33 0.68
C THR A 723 23.16 -14.83 0.59
N LEU A 724 23.83 -15.49 -0.36
CA LEU A 724 23.86 -16.95 -0.44
C LEU A 724 24.98 -17.48 0.46
N SER A 725 24.67 -18.42 1.36
CA SER A 725 25.67 -19.02 2.24
C SER A 725 25.46 -20.51 2.46
N LEU A 726 26.56 -21.23 2.62
CA LEU A 726 26.63 -22.64 2.93
C LEU A 726 27.62 -22.85 4.08
N SER A 727 27.29 -23.68 5.06
CA SER A 727 28.12 -23.83 6.28
C SER A 727 28.72 -25.22 6.52
N GLN A 728 28.71 -26.11 5.50
CA GLN A 728 29.12 -27.51 5.66
C GLN A 728 30.58 -27.84 5.31
N TYR A 729 31.03 -28.98 5.83
CA TYR A 729 32.36 -29.59 5.69
C TYR A 729 32.45 -30.63 4.55
N SER A 730 31.34 -31.02 3.90
CA SER A 730 31.31 -32.14 2.94
C SER A 730 31.26 -31.74 1.47
N VAL A 731 30.91 -30.49 1.13
CA VAL A 731 30.89 -30.06 -0.28
C VAL A 731 32.32 -29.99 -0.81
N PRO A 732 32.67 -30.73 -1.87
CA PRO A 732 33.99 -30.65 -2.49
C PRO A 732 34.32 -29.22 -2.90
N ALA A 733 35.56 -28.78 -2.68
CA ALA A 733 36.00 -27.51 -3.20
C ALA A 733 35.97 -27.53 -4.74
N GLY A 734 35.50 -26.45 -5.36
CA GLY A 734 35.34 -26.38 -6.81
C GLY A 734 34.42 -25.24 -7.25
N THR A 735 34.28 -25.09 -8.57
CA THR A 735 33.35 -24.13 -9.18
C THR A 735 31.98 -24.79 -9.36
N TYR A 736 30.93 -24.06 -9.02
CA TYR A 736 29.54 -24.50 -9.12
C TYR A 736 28.72 -23.43 -9.83
N ILE A 737 27.63 -23.87 -10.46
CA ILE A 737 26.69 -22.98 -11.13
C ILE A 737 25.46 -22.85 -10.23
N VAL A 738 25.13 -21.61 -9.88
CA VAL A 738 23.86 -21.28 -9.25
C VAL A 738 22.84 -21.05 -10.35
N LYS A 739 21.79 -21.86 -10.37
CA LYS A 739 20.62 -21.64 -11.23
C LYS A 739 19.54 -20.97 -10.41
N SER A 740 19.07 -19.84 -10.91
CA SER A 740 18.02 -19.05 -10.32
C SER A 740 16.82 -19.02 -11.24
N TYR A 741 15.66 -19.31 -10.69
CA TYR A 741 14.39 -19.36 -11.41
C TYR A 741 13.43 -18.35 -10.79
N VAL A 742 12.88 -17.46 -11.61
CA VAL A 742 11.66 -16.71 -11.25
C VAL A 742 10.49 -17.36 -11.96
N PHE A 743 9.40 -17.52 -11.23
CA PHE A 743 8.20 -18.22 -11.72
C PHE A 743 6.95 -17.65 -11.06
N ALA A 744 5.78 -17.95 -11.62
CA ALA A 744 4.49 -17.67 -11.00
C ALA A 744 3.80 -19.01 -10.70
N SER A 745 3.22 -19.17 -9.51
CA SER A 745 2.57 -20.41 -9.06
C SER A 745 1.52 -20.10 -8.00
N ASP A 746 0.68 -21.06 -7.64
CA ASP A 746 -0.39 -20.84 -6.65
C ASP A 746 0.14 -20.47 -5.26
N ASP A 747 1.36 -20.88 -4.90
CA ASP A 747 1.95 -20.66 -3.57
C ASP A 747 3.26 -19.85 -3.58
N GLY A 748 3.79 -19.51 -4.76
CA GLY A 748 5.09 -18.83 -4.90
C GLY A 748 6.29 -19.69 -4.49
N LEU A 749 6.12 -21.00 -4.31
CA LEU A 749 7.15 -21.93 -3.85
C LEU A 749 7.40 -23.06 -4.85
N HIS A 750 6.36 -23.56 -5.52
CA HIS A 750 6.45 -24.73 -6.40
C HIS A 750 6.04 -24.40 -7.83
N TYR A 751 7.00 -24.39 -8.75
CA TYR A 751 6.80 -23.92 -10.13
C TYR A 751 6.17 -24.93 -11.10
N GLY A 752 6.05 -26.23 -10.76
CA GLY A 752 5.33 -27.21 -11.61
C GLY A 752 5.63 -27.13 -13.11
N ASN A 753 4.57 -26.94 -13.92
CA ASN A 753 4.63 -26.69 -15.38
C ASN A 753 4.49 -25.19 -15.74
N GLU A 754 4.61 -24.29 -14.77
CA GLU A 754 4.35 -22.86 -14.94
C GLU A 754 5.48 -22.16 -15.72
N THR A 755 5.23 -20.92 -16.15
CA THR A 755 6.24 -20.12 -16.86
C THR A 755 7.41 -19.79 -15.93
N THR A 756 8.64 -20.10 -16.38
CA THR A 756 9.87 -19.85 -15.62
C THR A 756 10.86 -19.02 -16.44
N VAL A 757 11.55 -18.08 -15.80
CA VAL A 757 12.73 -17.41 -16.33
C VAL A 757 13.95 -17.89 -15.56
N GLU A 758 14.96 -18.41 -16.28
CA GLU A 758 16.20 -18.92 -15.69
C GLU A 758 17.37 -17.93 -15.89
N LYS A 759 18.18 -17.76 -14.84
CA LYS A 759 19.49 -17.10 -14.88
C LYS A 759 20.53 -17.94 -14.14
N GLU A 760 21.74 -17.90 -14.67
CA GLU A 760 22.87 -18.65 -14.13
C GLU A 760 24.02 -17.70 -13.75
N PHE A 761 24.70 -18.02 -12.65
CA PHE A 761 25.98 -17.41 -12.30
C PHE A 761 26.88 -18.40 -11.58
N TYR A 762 28.19 -18.15 -11.61
CA TYR A 762 29.20 -19.04 -11.07
C TYR A 762 29.59 -18.65 -9.64
N ILE A 763 29.78 -19.65 -8.78
CA ILE A 763 30.31 -19.50 -7.42
C ILE A 763 31.40 -20.54 -7.18
N THR A 764 32.37 -20.22 -6.33
CA THR A 764 33.38 -21.18 -5.89
C THR A 764 33.10 -21.61 -4.45
N PHE A 765 32.92 -22.91 -4.22
CA PHE A 765 32.90 -23.47 -2.86
C PHE A 765 34.30 -23.85 -2.43
N ILE A 766 34.64 -23.52 -1.19
CA ILE A 766 35.90 -23.90 -0.56
C ILE A 766 35.56 -24.70 0.69
N ASN A 767 35.96 -25.97 0.72
CA ASN A 767 35.73 -26.86 1.86
C ASN A 767 36.49 -26.35 3.10
N ARG A 768 35.86 -26.30 4.28
CA ARG A 768 36.53 -25.88 5.54
C ARG A 768 37.64 -26.82 6.01
N LEU A 769 37.68 -28.07 5.55
CA LEU A 769 38.77 -29.01 5.81
C LEU A 769 40.01 -28.71 4.97
N LEU A 770 39.85 -27.96 3.87
CA LEU A 770 40.91 -27.55 2.96
C LEU A 770 41.65 -26.32 3.50
N GLY A 771 42.95 -26.44 3.77
CA GLY A 771 43.76 -25.30 4.25
C GLY A 771 44.81 -25.67 5.30
N LEU A 772 45.24 -24.71 6.12
CA LEU A 772 46.24 -24.93 7.18
C LEU A 772 45.59 -25.55 8.42
N ALA A 773 45.83 -26.83 8.65
CA ALA A 773 45.44 -27.57 9.86
C ALA A 773 46.31 -27.21 11.09
N GLY A 774 47.48 -26.59 10.87
CA GLY A 774 48.31 -26.05 11.95
C GLY A 774 49.73 -25.72 11.50
N VAL A 775 50.42 -24.88 12.29
CA VAL A 775 51.88 -24.70 12.20
C VAL A 775 52.46 -25.00 13.57
N GLU A 776 53.21 -26.07 13.68
CA GLU A 776 53.78 -26.58 14.92
C GLU A 776 55.27 -26.27 15.02
N SER A 777 55.71 -25.92 16.23
CA SER A 777 57.11 -25.68 16.60
C SER A 777 57.24 -25.84 18.12
N THR A 778 58.40 -26.27 18.58
CA THR A 778 58.78 -26.12 20.00
C THR A 778 59.02 -24.64 20.31
N ASN A 779 58.86 -24.23 21.57
CA ASN A 779 59.21 -22.85 21.93
C ASN A 779 60.71 -22.57 21.73
N ASN A 780 61.54 -23.60 21.90
CA ASN A 780 62.98 -23.54 21.74
C ASN A 780 63.41 -23.37 20.27
N SER A 781 62.65 -23.90 19.29
CA SER A 781 62.96 -23.73 17.87
C SER A 781 62.70 -22.31 17.33
N ARG A 782 62.04 -21.46 18.12
CA ARG A 782 61.63 -20.08 17.76
C ARG A 782 62.54 -18.99 18.33
N ILE A 783 63.56 -19.35 19.09
CA ILE A 783 64.57 -18.42 19.60
C ILE A 783 65.91 -18.82 19.00
N ILE A 784 66.51 -17.92 18.23
CA ILE A 784 67.78 -18.13 17.54
C ILE A 784 68.87 -17.33 18.26
N SER A 785 69.94 -18.00 18.69
CA SER A 785 71.15 -17.39 19.23
C SER A 785 72.38 -17.95 18.53
N ASN A 786 73.26 -17.06 18.04
CA ASN A 786 74.49 -17.43 17.33
C ASN A 786 74.29 -18.42 16.17
N GLY A 787 73.20 -18.25 15.41
CA GLY A 787 72.87 -19.09 14.25
C GLY A 787 72.20 -20.44 14.57
N LEU A 788 72.10 -20.79 15.85
CA LEU A 788 71.44 -22.01 16.31
C LEU A 788 70.13 -21.67 17.03
N ASN A 789 69.15 -22.56 16.97
CA ASN A 789 68.01 -22.49 17.87
C ASN A 789 68.35 -23.08 19.25
N LEU A 790 67.48 -22.90 20.25
CA LEU A 790 67.73 -23.39 21.60
C LEU A 790 67.70 -24.93 21.72
N ASP A 791 67.26 -25.64 20.68
CA ASP A 791 67.34 -27.10 20.56
C ASP A 791 68.66 -27.58 19.89
N GLY A 792 69.55 -26.66 19.50
CA GLY A 792 70.86 -26.95 18.91
C GLY A 792 70.85 -27.16 17.39
N ASN A 793 69.73 -26.91 16.71
CA ASN A 793 69.61 -27.04 15.25
C ASN A 793 69.94 -25.71 14.53
N ASN A 794 70.41 -25.81 13.29
CA ASN A 794 70.65 -24.65 12.42
C ASN A 794 69.31 -24.03 11.97
N GLY A 795 68.76 -23.11 12.78
CA GLY A 795 67.64 -22.24 12.41
C GLY A 795 66.24 -22.70 12.82
N LEU A 796 65.24 -22.34 12.00
CA LEU A 796 63.83 -22.56 12.32
C LEU A 796 63.41 -23.97 11.95
N ASP A 797 62.77 -24.65 12.91
CA ASP A 797 62.16 -25.96 12.69
C ASP A 797 60.66 -25.86 12.96
N LEU A 798 59.90 -25.82 11.86
CA LEU A 798 58.45 -25.65 11.82
C LEU A 798 57.84 -26.78 10.99
N THR A 799 56.71 -27.30 11.45
CA THR A 799 55.92 -28.29 10.70
C THR A 799 54.60 -27.66 10.30
N VAL A 800 54.35 -27.55 9.00
CA VAL A 800 53.11 -27.02 8.43
C VAL A 800 52.19 -28.19 8.09
N LYS A 801 51.04 -28.26 8.75
CA LYS A 801 50.01 -29.27 8.50
C LYS A 801 48.94 -28.67 7.60
N VAL A 802 48.63 -29.35 6.50
CA VAL A 802 47.64 -28.97 5.49
C VAL A 802 46.52 -30.01 5.51
N GLY A 803 45.30 -29.58 5.80
CA GLY A 803 44.11 -30.43 5.80
C GLY A 803 43.58 -30.63 4.39
N SER A 804 43.19 -31.88 4.10
CA SER A 804 42.48 -32.29 2.88
C SER A 804 42.96 -31.70 1.55
N PRO A 805 44.28 -31.61 1.24
CA PRO A 805 44.74 -30.92 0.04
C PRO A 805 44.24 -31.58 -1.26
N THR A 806 43.97 -30.73 -2.25
CA THR A 806 43.64 -31.10 -3.64
C THR A 806 44.71 -30.60 -4.61
N ASP A 807 44.58 -30.95 -5.89
CA ASP A 807 45.50 -30.56 -6.97
C ASP A 807 45.73 -29.05 -7.09
N ASP A 808 44.72 -28.25 -6.73
CA ASP A 808 44.80 -26.79 -6.76
C ASP A 808 45.29 -26.15 -5.46
N THR A 809 45.50 -26.96 -4.42
CA THR A 809 45.91 -26.45 -3.10
C THR A 809 47.39 -26.10 -3.10
N ASN A 810 47.71 -24.90 -2.65
CA ASN A 810 49.09 -24.45 -2.52
C ASN A 810 49.30 -23.61 -1.25
N ILE A 811 50.47 -23.75 -0.61
CA ILE A 811 50.83 -22.99 0.59
C ILE A 811 51.97 -22.04 0.26
N ARG A 812 51.78 -20.76 0.59
CA ARG A 812 52.76 -19.69 0.40
C ARG A 812 53.21 -19.12 1.74
N VAL A 813 54.38 -18.50 1.79
CA VAL A 813 54.90 -17.85 3.01
C VAL A 813 55.51 -16.49 2.72
N GLU A 814 55.31 -15.58 3.66
CA GLU A 814 55.92 -14.25 3.70
C GLU A 814 56.66 -14.02 5.02
N LEU A 815 57.66 -13.15 5.00
CA LEU A 815 58.38 -12.71 6.18
C LEU A 815 58.12 -11.23 6.48
N TYR A 816 57.95 -10.94 7.76
CA TYR A 816 57.89 -9.57 8.26
C TYR A 816 58.88 -9.40 9.40
N LYS A 817 59.61 -8.28 9.40
CA LYS A 817 60.50 -7.90 10.50
C LYS A 817 59.82 -6.85 11.38
N ARG A 818 59.92 -7.00 12.69
CA ARG A 818 59.38 -6.03 13.65
C ARG A 818 60.15 -4.71 13.56
N ASN A 819 59.41 -3.61 13.48
CA ASN A 819 59.98 -2.27 13.50
C ASN A 819 60.50 -1.93 14.91
N PRO A 820 61.49 -1.03 15.04
CA PRO A 820 61.92 -0.53 16.33
C PRO A 820 60.72 -0.02 17.14
N THR A 821 60.53 -0.60 18.32
CA THR A 821 59.38 -0.27 19.19
C THR A 821 59.44 1.16 19.73
N TYR A 822 60.65 1.75 19.70
CA TYR A 822 60.89 3.16 20.03
C TYR A 822 61.76 3.80 18.95
N THR A 823 61.44 5.04 18.57
CA THR A 823 62.37 5.92 17.84
C THR A 823 63.01 6.86 18.85
N VAL A 824 64.34 6.94 18.85
CA VAL A 824 65.06 7.91 19.68
C VAL A 824 65.44 9.08 18.77
N THR A 825 64.88 10.25 19.04
CA THR A 825 65.32 11.51 18.44
C THR A 825 66.10 12.29 19.49
N GLU A 826 67.27 12.78 19.10
CA GLU A 826 68.15 13.58 19.96
C GLU A 826 68.13 15.01 19.42
N ASP A 827 67.73 15.97 20.24
CA ASP A 827 67.75 17.38 19.84
C ASP A 827 69.19 17.93 19.82
N GLU A 828 69.39 19.11 19.21
CA GLU A 828 70.71 19.75 19.12
C GLU A 828 71.33 20.11 20.49
N SER A 829 70.59 19.93 21.60
CA SER A 829 71.05 20.11 22.97
C SER A 829 71.39 18.79 23.68
N GLY A 830 71.31 17.65 22.98
CA GLY A 830 71.63 16.32 23.51
C GLY A 830 70.52 15.69 24.36
N ASN A 831 69.30 16.22 24.33
CA ASN A 831 68.17 15.58 25.01
C ASN A 831 67.57 14.48 24.11
N ARG A 832 67.55 13.26 24.64
CA ARG A 832 66.93 12.11 23.99
C ARG A 832 65.45 12.05 24.31
N GLN A 833 64.62 12.05 23.27
CA GLN A 833 63.19 11.79 23.36
C GLN A 833 62.90 10.43 22.72
N GLU A 834 62.42 9.48 23.53
CA GLU A 834 61.99 8.17 23.06
C GLU A 834 60.49 8.20 22.75
N THR A 835 60.13 7.95 21.48
CA THR A 835 58.74 7.90 21.03
C THR A 835 58.35 6.45 20.78
N TYR A 836 57.29 5.97 21.45
CA TYR A 836 56.77 4.61 21.28
C TYR A 836 55.98 4.49 19.97
N ASN A 837 56.41 3.61 19.06
CA ASN A 837 55.80 3.44 17.74
C ASN A 837 54.84 2.24 17.64
N GLY A 838 54.60 1.51 18.74
CA GLY A 838 53.78 0.30 18.75
C GLY A 838 54.48 -0.95 18.20
N THR A 839 53.71 -2.04 18.06
CA THR A 839 54.19 -3.36 17.57
C THR A 839 53.93 -3.52 16.07
N GLN A 840 54.55 -2.67 15.26
CA GLN A 840 54.43 -2.72 13.81
C GLN A 840 55.48 -3.66 13.18
N TYR A 841 55.14 -4.25 12.04
CA TYR A 841 56.07 -5.08 11.26
C TYR A 841 56.10 -4.60 9.82
N THR A 842 57.30 -4.57 9.24
CA THR A 842 57.50 -4.28 7.81
C THR A 842 57.76 -5.58 7.07
N LYS A 843 57.13 -5.75 5.90
CA LYS A 843 57.37 -6.89 5.03
C LYS A 843 58.82 -6.86 4.54
N VAL A 844 59.49 -8.00 4.59
CA VAL A 844 60.86 -8.17 4.09
C VAL A 844 60.92 -9.40 3.21
N ASP A 845 61.86 -9.42 2.27
CA ASP A 845 62.06 -10.56 1.39
C ASP A 845 62.64 -11.75 2.18
N LEU A 846 61.84 -12.79 2.40
CA LEU A 846 62.21 -14.02 3.12
C LEU A 846 63.53 -14.63 2.63
N SER A 847 63.81 -14.58 1.32
CA SER A 847 64.98 -15.22 0.72
C SER A 847 66.31 -14.62 1.17
N GLN A 848 66.28 -13.37 1.66
CA GLN A 848 67.44 -12.65 2.19
C GLN A 848 67.76 -13.03 3.64
N TYR A 849 66.83 -13.65 4.37
CA TYR A 849 66.96 -13.94 5.80
C TYR A 849 67.05 -15.44 6.11
N LEU A 850 66.44 -16.28 5.28
CA LEU A 850 66.42 -17.73 5.43
C LEU A 850 67.11 -18.42 4.25
N GLU A 851 67.92 -19.43 4.55
CA GLU A 851 68.53 -20.29 3.53
C GLU A 851 67.50 -21.22 2.91
N GLY A 852 67.54 -21.38 1.59
CA GLY A 852 66.68 -22.30 0.87
C GLY A 852 66.61 -22.03 -0.62
N THR A 853 66.14 -23.03 -1.37
CA THR A 853 65.64 -22.85 -2.73
C THR A 853 64.20 -22.36 -2.62
N TRP A 854 63.95 -21.15 -3.13
CA TRP A 854 62.66 -20.46 -2.99
C TRP A 854 61.97 -20.40 -4.34
N GLU A 855 60.93 -21.21 -4.50
CA GLU A 855 60.05 -21.18 -5.67
C GLU A 855 58.98 -20.08 -5.48
N THR A 856 58.71 -19.29 -6.52
CA THR A 856 57.67 -18.25 -6.48
C THR A 856 56.37 -18.76 -7.08
N PRO A 857 55.20 -18.21 -6.73
CA PRO A 857 53.93 -18.69 -7.29
C PRO A 857 53.88 -18.65 -8.83
N GLU A 858 54.53 -17.66 -9.45
CA GLU A 858 54.55 -17.46 -10.90
C GLU A 858 55.21 -18.61 -11.67
N SER A 859 56.13 -19.37 -11.05
CA SER A 859 56.74 -20.54 -11.70
C SER A 859 55.73 -21.65 -11.97
N GLN A 860 54.57 -21.62 -11.33
CA GLN A 860 53.46 -22.56 -11.53
C GLN A 860 52.27 -21.95 -12.27
N GLY A 861 52.47 -20.79 -12.91
CA GLY A 861 51.40 -20.06 -13.60
C GLY A 861 50.40 -19.37 -12.66
N LEU A 862 50.73 -19.22 -11.38
CA LEU A 862 49.91 -18.52 -10.39
C LEU A 862 50.25 -17.03 -10.34
N VAL A 863 49.32 -16.24 -9.83
CA VAL A 863 49.45 -14.78 -9.72
C VAL A 863 49.78 -14.40 -8.28
N THR A 864 50.72 -13.46 -8.12
CA THR A 864 51.00 -12.78 -6.85
C THR A 864 50.64 -11.30 -7.01
N PRO A 865 49.99 -10.65 -6.02
CA PRO A 865 49.70 -9.22 -6.09
C PRO A 865 50.97 -8.36 -6.29
N ASP A 866 50.86 -7.26 -7.04
CA ASP A 866 52.00 -6.37 -7.33
C ASP A 866 52.73 -5.92 -6.05
N GLY A 867 54.05 -6.09 -6.03
CA GLY A 867 54.91 -5.73 -4.90
C GLY A 867 54.95 -6.75 -3.75
N CYS A 868 54.28 -7.90 -3.88
CA CYS A 868 54.35 -8.97 -2.88
C CYS A 868 55.46 -9.99 -3.16
N THR A 869 56.37 -10.17 -2.20
CA THR A 869 57.34 -11.28 -2.17
C THR A 869 56.77 -12.45 -1.37
N GLU A 870 56.15 -13.40 -2.07
CA GLU A 870 55.64 -14.67 -1.52
C GLU A 870 56.45 -15.85 -2.07
N TYR A 871 56.65 -16.90 -1.27
CA TYR A 871 57.35 -18.11 -1.70
C TYR A 871 56.56 -19.37 -1.38
N MET A 872 56.70 -20.38 -2.23
CA MET A 872 56.03 -21.67 -2.08
C MET A 872 56.62 -22.47 -0.91
N VAL A 873 55.74 -22.89 0.00
CA VAL A 873 56.02 -23.90 1.03
C VAL A 873 55.49 -25.26 0.59
N MET A 874 54.34 -25.27 -0.07
CA MET A 874 53.76 -26.45 -0.71
C MET A 874 53.27 -26.06 -2.11
N PRO A 875 53.91 -26.55 -3.18
CA PRO A 875 53.43 -26.33 -4.54
C PRO A 875 52.11 -27.07 -4.82
N LYS A 876 51.47 -26.77 -5.96
CA LYS A 876 50.41 -27.63 -6.49
C LYS A 876 50.98 -29.01 -6.81
N GLU A 877 50.27 -30.06 -6.44
CA GLU A 877 50.68 -31.46 -6.63
C GLU A 877 49.47 -32.30 -6.99
N THR A 878 49.63 -33.29 -7.87
CA THR A 878 48.54 -34.21 -8.24
C THR A 878 48.35 -35.29 -7.17
N TYR A 879 47.12 -35.51 -6.73
CA TYR A 879 46.77 -36.54 -5.75
C TYR A 879 45.94 -37.66 -6.39
N ASP A 880 46.55 -38.85 -6.56
CA ASP A 880 45.86 -40.03 -7.10
C ASP A 880 44.76 -40.60 -6.17
N THR A 881 44.81 -40.24 -4.87
CA THR A 881 43.84 -40.66 -3.85
C THR A 881 43.65 -39.54 -2.83
N VAL A 882 42.49 -39.52 -2.15
CA VAL A 882 42.16 -38.50 -1.13
C VAL A 882 43.17 -38.55 0.02
N VAL A 883 43.75 -37.40 0.37
CA VAL A 883 44.69 -37.24 1.49
C VAL A 883 44.01 -36.40 2.57
N ASP A 884 43.77 -36.96 3.75
CA ASP A 884 43.09 -36.23 4.84
C ASP A 884 43.97 -35.16 5.51
N LEU A 885 45.28 -35.40 5.61
CA LEU A 885 46.24 -34.49 6.22
C LEU A 885 47.62 -34.67 5.58
N LYS A 886 48.18 -33.59 5.06
CA LYS A 886 49.57 -33.54 4.56
C LYS A 886 50.44 -32.74 5.51
N THR A 887 51.64 -33.25 5.76
CA THR A 887 52.62 -32.59 6.63
C THR A 887 53.80 -32.12 5.80
N VAL A 888 54.10 -30.83 5.86
CA VAL A 888 55.17 -30.18 5.10
C VAL A 888 56.18 -29.62 6.08
N ALA A 889 57.41 -30.12 6.00
CA ALA A 889 58.50 -29.63 6.83
C ALA A 889 58.98 -28.26 6.34
N PHE A 890 58.99 -27.28 7.24
CA PHE A 890 59.59 -25.96 7.04
C PHE A 890 60.79 -25.82 7.98
N ALA A 891 61.84 -26.59 7.68
CA ALA A 891 63.13 -26.52 8.36
C ALA A 891 64.10 -25.66 7.53
N LYS A 892 64.44 -24.47 8.02
CA LYS A 892 65.25 -23.49 7.29
C LYS A 892 66.34 -22.89 8.18
N ALA A 893 67.58 -22.98 7.71
CA ALA A 893 68.70 -22.31 8.37
C ALA A 893 68.59 -20.78 8.23
N ILE A 894 69.09 -20.08 9.23
CA ILE A 894 69.17 -18.62 9.22
C ILE A 894 70.41 -18.22 8.46
N ARG A 895 70.31 -17.25 7.53
CA ARG A 895 71.48 -16.74 6.80
C ARG A 895 72.42 -15.95 7.71
N ASP A 896 73.71 -16.04 7.42
CA ASP A 896 74.75 -15.25 8.08
C ASP A 896 74.47 -13.74 7.96
N GLY A 897 74.59 -13.02 9.08
CA GLY A 897 74.41 -11.56 9.13
C GLY A 897 72.98 -11.08 9.39
N ILE A 898 72.05 -11.96 9.78
CA ILE A 898 70.71 -11.53 10.23
C ILE A 898 70.81 -10.58 11.44
N SER A 899 70.06 -9.48 11.40
CA SER A 899 70.01 -8.53 12.51
C SER A 899 69.19 -9.06 13.69
N THR A 900 69.60 -8.74 14.93
CA THR A 900 68.79 -9.00 16.13
C THR A 900 67.41 -8.36 16.00
N GLY A 901 66.37 -9.08 16.42
CA GLY A 901 65.00 -8.59 16.39
C GLY A 901 63.95 -9.70 16.35
N GLU A 902 62.69 -9.30 16.38
CA GLU A 902 61.55 -10.22 16.22
C GLU A 902 61.10 -10.25 14.76
N TYR A 903 60.80 -11.45 14.28
CA TYR A 903 60.34 -11.72 12.93
C TYR A 903 59.03 -12.49 12.98
N LYS A 904 58.20 -12.33 11.95
CA LYS A 904 56.87 -12.94 11.83
C LYS A 904 56.74 -13.60 10.46
N LEU A 905 56.64 -14.92 10.48
CA LEU A 905 56.25 -15.73 9.32
C LEU A 905 54.74 -15.73 9.18
N VAL A 906 54.27 -15.54 7.96
CA VAL A 906 52.85 -15.54 7.60
C VAL A 906 52.67 -16.61 6.54
N PHE A 907 52.15 -17.77 6.95
CA PHE A 907 51.79 -18.86 6.07
C PHE A 907 50.37 -18.62 5.54
N LYS A 908 50.18 -18.79 4.24
CA LYS A 908 48.94 -18.53 3.53
C LYS A 908 48.56 -19.78 2.72
N ALA A 909 47.37 -20.31 2.95
CA ALA A 909 46.81 -21.37 2.10
C ALA A 909 46.01 -20.76 0.96
N TYR A 910 46.20 -21.27 -0.25
CA TYR A 910 45.50 -20.86 -1.46
C TYR A 910 44.85 -22.06 -2.14
N TYR A 911 43.68 -21.84 -2.72
CA TYR A 911 43.08 -22.70 -3.75
C TYR A 911 43.28 -21.97 -5.08
N ASP A 912 44.17 -22.47 -5.92
CA ASP A 912 44.69 -21.74 -7.06
C ASP A 912 45.23 -20.34 -6.64
N ASN A 913 44.56 -19.25 -7.03
CA ASN A 913 44.90 -17.88 -6.63
C ASN A 913 44.01 -17.29 -5.52
N THR A 914 43.02 -18.05 -5.03
CA THR A 914 42.10 -17.59 -3.99
C THR A 914 42.68 -17.89 -2.61
N LEU A 915 42.93 -16.85 -1.80
CA LEU A 915 43.43 -16.99 -0.43
C LEU A 915 42.36 -17.63 0.47
N ILE A 916 42.64 -18.80 1.03
CA ILE A 916 41.75 -19.57 1.91
C ILE A 916 41.94 -19.16 3.37
N GLN A 917 43.19 -19.11 3.83
CA GLN A 917 43.51 -18.98 5.24
C GLN A 917 44.90 -18.38 5.46
N THR A 918 45.10 -17.70 6.59
CA THR A 918 46.41 -17.21 7.03
C THR A 918 46.72 -17.64 8.46
N VAL A 919 47.91 -18.19 8.68
CA VAL A 919 48.44 -18.54 10.02
C VAL A 919 49.77 -17.84 10.24
N ARG A 920 49.98 -17.30 11.45
CA ARG A 920 51.15 -16.49 11.78
C ARG A 920 51.98 -17.15 12.87
N LYS A 921 53.30 -17.12 12.74
CA LYS A 921 54.26 -17.54 13.77
C LYS A 921 55.39 -16.54 13.90
N THR A 922 55.73 -16.17 15.13
CA THR A 922 56.85 -15.27 15.41
C THR A 922 58.08 -16.04 15.87
N PHE A 923 59.26 -15.53 15.55
CA PHE A 923 60.54 -16.01 16.08
C PHE A 923 61.44 -14.82 16.41
N ILE A 924 62.38 -15.03 17.33
CA ILE A 924 63.28 -13.99 17.82
C ILE A 924 64.71 -14.39 17.47
N VAL A 925 65.45 -13.44 16.91
CA VAL A 925 66.90 -13.55 16.70
C VAL A 925 67.60 -12.69 17.72
N THR A 926 68.50 -13.28 18.49
CA THR A 926 69.38 -12.63 19.46
C THR A 926 70.83 -12.92 19.10
N GLN A 927 71.71 -11.94 19.19
CA GLN A 927 73.16 -12.19 19.11
C GLN A 927 73.69 -12.71 20.43
#